data_AF-A0A9P7GC43-F1
#
_entry.id   AF-A0A9P7GC43-F1
#
_cell.length_a   1.000
_cell.length_b   1.000
_cell.length_c   1.000
_cell.angle_alpha   90.00
_cell.angle_beta   90.00
_cell.angle_gamma   90.00
#
_symmetry.space_group_name_H-M   'P 1'
#
loop_
_entity.id
_entity.type
_entity.pdbx_description
1 polymer ?
#
loop_
_entity_poly.entity_id
_entity_poly.type
_entity_poly.pdbx_seq_one_letter_code
_entity_poly.pdbx_strand_id
1 'polypeptide(L)'
;MHALLTTEWLPHYLVPFFTLSYPTSTPKNPDSFPTSSYYNTGPQDLCLIVTCIAVMAILRDAFRLGVFEPLARWQLTRALYARKRRESAKGVANGAVNGKANGKSNGHANRHTKGNGAANDVTKPTPKELRKIHRSVLRFAEQGWSVVYYPIQWSLGLYIHRNLPTQILEPTALWKDYPHIPLAAPLKFYYLTQTAFYIHQVLILNAEARRKDHVQMMTHHVITIFLISFSYFTNFTRVGCLIMVLMDWCDIFLPLAKMIRYIELSQFACDLTFGWFLVSWLVTRHVLFLFAIHSTYTDCPRLISFKWSVEEGRYLSRPAWIVFVALLSALQVLQIVWFGMICRVAWRVVTKQGAADVRSDDERNSFAAGQYTMADEFTGRTMKALWYNAPEDFVIKQVPIPEVGDDDVLLKVTCCGVCGTDQHIHHGEFISKFPLIPGHEAIGKVVKMGKNVKGFSIGDRCVADVSVTCETCFFCRRGQSLLCENFHARGVTQDGGFAEYIVYQEKKLYKIHNLTDEDSTLLEPAACAIHGLDKLNPPVGIEVLLLGAGPTGLILSQLLKLNGASRVVIAANKGVKMDIAKEIEAGDEYIELDRQDPDAQWRKLKEDNPYGFDVVVEATGVEKLANESINYVRRGGTLMIYGVYENKALVHWPPAKTYCFPRAVAYLDSGKIKTKGMVTDVFKLDDYQKALDKMSSRAALKIAIKP
;
A
#
# COMPACT_ATOMS: atom_id res chain seq x y z
N MET A 1 -5.49 32.69 -31.79
CA MET A 1 -5.57 31.45 -30.96
C MET A 1 -6.09 30.26 -31.79
N HIS A 2 -5.74 30.16 -33.09
CA HIS A 2 -6.22 29.11 -34.00
C HIS A 2 -5.13 28.07 -34.37
N ALA A 3 -3.85 28.31 -34.02
CA ALA A 3 -2.72 27.47 -34.43
C ALA A 3 -2.18 26.51 -33.34
N LEU A 4 -2.70 26.57 -32.10
CA LEU A 4 -2.29 25.68 -30.99
C LEU A 4 -3.26 24.50 -30.77
N LEU A 5 -4.29 24.36 -31.61
CA LEU A 5 -5.36 23.35 -31.49
C LEU A 5 -5.54 22.53 -32.78
N THR A 6 -4.59 22.53 -33.70
CA THR A 6 -4.63 21.60 -34.84
C THR A 6 -4.10 20.25 -34.36
N THR A 7 -4.93 19.21 -34.41
CA THR A 7 -4.55 17.84 -34.02
C THR A 7 -3.75 17.11 -35.10
N GLU A 8 -3.27 17.83 -36.11
CA GLU A 8 -2.56 17.27 -37.27
C GLU A 8 -1.23 16.60 -36.89
N TRP A 9 -0.62 17.01 -35.78
CA TRP A 9 0.60 16.40 -35.23
C TRP A 9 0.33 15.20 -34.32
N LEU A 10 -0.95 14.94 -33.97
CA LEU A 10 -1.34 13.88 -33.05
C LEU A 10 -1.66 12.60 -33.83
N PRO A 11 -1.16 11.41 -33.44
CA PRO A 11 -1.59 10.15 -34.04
C PRO A 11 -3.11 10.04 -34.04
N HIS A 12 -3.71 9.62 -35.17
CA HIS A 12 -5.17 9.59 -35.35
C HIS A 12 -5.93 8.86 -34.23
N TYR A 13 -5.35 7.81 -33.65
CA TYR A 13 -5.96 7.05 -32.55
C TYR A 13 -5.96 7.80 -31.19
N LEU A 14 -5.14 8.83 -31.03
CA LEU A 14 -5.11 9.68 -29.83
C LEU A 14 -6.05 10.88 -29.93
N VAL A 15 -6.49 11.28 -31.12
CA VAL A 15 -7.33 12.47 -31.33
C VAL A 15 -8.58 12.49 -30.42
N PRO A 16 -9.34 11.39 -30.27
CA PRO A 16 -10.52 11.36 -29.39
C PRO A 16 -10.25 11.66 -27.91
N PHE A 17 -9.00 11.56 -27.44
CA PHE A 17 -8.63 11.87 -26.06
C PHE A 17 -8.48 13.37 -25.81
N PHE A 18 -8.32 14.20 -26.84
CA PHE A 18 -8.00 15.62 -26.71
C PHE A 18 -9.03 16.54 -27.39
N THR A 19 -9.98 16.00 -28.15
CA THR A 19 -11.02 16.78 -28.84
C THR A 19 -12.41 16.17 -28.66
N LEU A 20 -13.44 16.98 -28.91
CA LEU A 20 -14.82 16.49 -28.99
C LEU A 20 -14.97 15.61 -30.23
N SER A 21 -15.46 14.39 -30.04
CA SER A 21 -15.67 13.42 -31.13
C SER A 21 -16.98 13.67 -31.88
N TYR A 22 -17.11 13.12 -33.10
CA TYR A 22 -18.31 13.18 -33.94
C TYR A 22 -18.77 14.60 -34.36
N PRO A 23 -17.91 15.42 -35.00
CA PRO A 23 -18.34 16.71 -35.54
C PRO A 23 -19.43 16.51 -36.60
N THR A 24 -20.41 17.41 -36.63
CA THR A 24 -21.50 17.42 -37.62
C THR A 24 -21.79 18.84 -38.10
N SER A 25 -22.53 18.95 -39.20
CA SER A 25 -22.93 20.24 -39.76
C SER A 25 -23.80 21.03 -38.79
N THR A 26 -23.57 22.34 -38.70
CA THR A 26 -24.40 23.26 -37.92
C THR A 26 -25.88 23.15 -38.36
N PRO A 27 -26.83 23.01 -37.41
CA PRO A 27 -28.25 23.01 -37.72
C PRO A 27 -28.68 24.28 -38.44
N LYS A 28 -29.67 24.19 -39.34
CA LYS A 28 -30.20 25.36 -40.06
C LYS A 28 -30.75 26.43 -39.11
N ASN A 29 -31.39 25.99 -38.03
CA ASN A 29 -31.93 26.84 -36.96
C ASN A 29 -31.39 26.32 -35.62
N PRO A 30 -30.17 26.74 -35.21
CA PRO A 30 -29.60 26.31 -33.94
C PRO A 30 -30.43 26.87 -32.77
N ASP A 31 -30.80 25.99 -31.84
CA ASP A 31 -31.62 26.33 -30.67
C ASP A 31 -30.83 27.00 -29.55
N SER A 32 -29.50 26.89 -29.60
CA SER A 32 -28.55 27.36 -28.61
C SER A 32 -27.18 27.53 -29.26
N PHE A 33 -26.38 28.55 -28.91
CA PHE A 33 -25.03 28.74 -29.46
C PHE A 33 -24.94 28.74 -31.03
N PRO A 34 -25.48 29.76 -31.71
CA PRO A 34 -25.54 29.79 -33.18
C PRO A 34 -24.17 29.84 -33.87
N THR A 35 -23.13 30.28 -33.17
CA THR A 35 -21.76 30.42 -33.69
C THR A 35 -20.83 29.26 -33.30
N SER A 36 -21.36 28.22 -32.65
CA SER A 36 -20.56 27.08 -32.16
C SER A 36 -20.48 25.93 -33.16
N SER A 37 -19.51 25.04 -32.94
CA SER A 37 -19.44 23.74 -33.60
C SER A 37 -20.44 22.76 -32.97
N TYR A 38 -20.99 21.86 -33.78
CA TYR A 38 -21.99 20.88 -33.35
C TYR A 38 -21.47 19.46 -33.47
N TYR A 39 -21.95 18.60 -32.57
CA TYR A 39 -21.45 17.24 -32.42
C TYR A 39 -22.60 16.25 -32.16
N ASN A 40 -22.47 15.06 -32.72
CA ASN A 40 -23.28 13.91 -32.33
C ASN A 40 -22.69 13.23 -31.09
N THR A 41 -23.44 12.35 -30.45
CA THR A 41 -22.98 11.54 -29.31
C THR A 41 -22.45 10.18 -29.77
N GLY A 42 -21.45 9.62 -29.10
CA GLY A 42 -21.02 8.25 -29.38
C GLY A 42 -19.94 7.71 -28.43
N PRO A 43 -19.54 6.44 -28.58
CA PRO A 43 -18.64 5.77 -27.64
C PRO A 43 -17.23 6.38 -27.55
N GLN A 44 -16.72 7.03 -28.60
CA GLN A 44 -15.42 7.71 -28.56
C GLN A 44 -15.37 8.87 -27.56
N ASP A 45 -16.52 9.38 -27.12
CA ASP A 45 -16.59 10.42 -26.09
C ASP A 45 -16.02 9.94 -24.74
N LEU A 46 -15.93 8.62 -24.52
CA LEU A 46 -15.28 8.02 -23.35
C LEU A 46 -13.78 8.38 -23.27
N CYS A 47 -13.10 8.53 -24.42
CA CYS A 47 -11.68 8.88 -24.45
C CYS A 47 -11.44 10.26 -23.81
N LEU A 48 -12.27 11.24 -24.14
CA LEU A 48 -12.18 12.57 -23.52
C LEU A 48 -12.52 12.54 -22.03
N ILE A 49 -13.51 11.72 -21.63
CA ILE A 49 -13.84 11.50 -20.20
C ILE A 49 -12.61 11.00 -19.43
N VAL A 50 -11.90 10.01 -19.96
CA VAL A 50 -10.66 9.46 -19.35
C VAL A 50 -9.60 10.54 -19.20
N THR A 51 -9.37 11.35 -20.25
CA THR A 51 -8.42 12.47 -20.18
C THR A 51 -8.84 13.48 -19.12
N CYS A 52 -10.12 13.84 -19.05
CA CYS A 52 -10.64 14.76 -18.03
C CYS A 52 -10.44 14.21 -16.62
N ILE A 53 -10.63 12.91 -16.37
CA ILE A 53 -10.35 12.27 -15.07
C ILE A 53 -8.87 12.45 -14.69
N ALA A 54 -7.95 12.14 -15.62
CA ALA A 54 -6.52 12.27 -15.38
C ALA A 54 -6.11 13.72 -15.07
N VAL A 55 -6.63 14.68 -15.86
CA VAL A 55 -6.39 16.11 -15.65
C VAL A 55 -6.92 16.56 -14.29
N MET A 56 -8.13 16.14 -13.91
CA MET A 56 -8.70 16.49 -12.61
C MET A 56 -7.90 15.91 -11.44
N ALA A 57 -7.38 14.69 -11.55
CA ALA A 57 -6.52 14.10 -10.53
C ALA A 57 -5.22 14.91 -10.33
N ILE A 58 -4.56 15.28 -11.43
CA ILE A 58 -3.34 16.11 -11.41
C ILE A 58 -3.64 17.48 -10.82
N LEU A 59 -4.69 18.16 -11.29
CA LEU A 59 -5.06 19.49 -10.80
C LEU A 59 -5.42 19.45 -9.31
N ARG A 60 -6.20 18.46 -8.85
CA ARG A 60 -6.54 18.30 -7.44
C ARG A 60 -5.28 18.24 -6.57
N ASP A 61 -4.32 17.39 -6.92
CA ASP A 61 -3.11 17.20 -6.13
C ASP A 61 -2.18 18.42 -6.21
N ALA A 62 -2.10 19.08 -7.37
CA ALA A 62 -1.36 20.32 -7.56
C ALA A 62 -1.93 21.47 -6.70
N PHE A 63 -3.25 21.66 -6.69
CA PHE A 63 -3.90 22.68 -5.85
C PHE A 63 -3.78 22.35 -4.36
N ARG A 64 -3.91 21.07 -3.99
CA ARG A 64 -3.76 20.60 -2.62
C ARG A 64 -2.37 20.93 -2.08
N LEU A 65 -1.31 20.46 -2.74
CA LEU A 65 0.08 20.59 -2.29
C LEU A 65 0.64 22.01 -2.53
N GLY A 66 0.29 22.64 -3.65
CA GLY A 66 0.85 23.92 -4.07
C GLY A 66 0.13 25.15 -3.51
N VAL A 67 -1.16 25.05 -3.19
CA VAL A 67 -1.97 26.21 -2.77
C VAL A 67 -2.53 26.01 -1.36
N PHE A 68 -3.31 24.95 -1.14
CA PHE A 68 -4.14 24.85 0.07
C PHE A 68 -3.35 24.42 1.31
N GLU A 69 -2.44 23.44 1.20
CA GLU A 69 -1.61 23.03 2.33
C GLU A 69 -0.68 24.16 2.81
N PRO A 70 0.06 24.86 1.94
CA PRO A 70 0.90 26.00 2.34
C PRO A 70 0.09 27.13 2.97
N LEU A 71 -1.06 27.48 2.38
CA LEU A 71 -1.94 28.55 2.88
C LEU A 71 -2.46 28.23 4.28
N ALA A 72 -3.00 27.02 4.49
CA ALA A 72 -3.53 26.61 5.79
C ALA A 72 -2.42 26.50 6.84
N ARG A 73 -1.26 25.95 6.47
CA ARG A 73 -0.10 25.83 7.37
C ARG A 73 0.38 27.21 7.79
N TRP A 74 0.50 28.15 6.85
CA TRP A 74 0.88 29.53 7.13
C TRP A 74 -0.10 30.20 8.11
N GLN A 75 -1.41 30.14 7.83
CA GLN A 75 -2.43 30.80 8.65
C GLN A 75 -2.51 30.22 10.06
N LEU A 76 -2.57 28.89 10.19
CA LEU A 76 -2.70 28.21 11.48
C LEU A 76 -1.45 28.37 12.34
N THR A 77 -0.27 28.32 11.73
CA THR A 77 1.00 28.53 12.43
C THR A 77 1.09 29.98 12.93
N ARG A 78 0.73 30.96 12.08
CA ARG A 78 0.68 32.38 12.45
C ARG A 78 -0.31 32.64 13.58
N ALA A 79 -1.50 32.05 13.53
CA ALA A 79 -2.51 32.15 14.58
C ALA A 79 -2.02 31.56 15.91
N LEU A 80 -1.34 30.41 15.87
CA LEU A 80 -0.75 29.78 17.06
C LEU A 80 0.31 30.67 17.71
N TYR A 81 1.27 31.19 16.93
CA TYR A 81 2.31 32.08 17.46
C TYR A 81 1.73 33.41 17.96
N ALA A 82 0.66 33.92 17.34
CA ALA A 82 -0.05 35.10 17.84
C ALA A 82 -0.72 34.82 19.20
N ARG A 83 -1.35 33.65 19.38
CA ARG A 83 -1.94 33.22 20.66
C ARG A 83 -0.88 33.10 21.76
N LYS A 84 0.23 32.42 21.48
CA LYS A 84 1.34 32.26 22.45
C LYS A 84 1.97 33.60 22.86
N ARG A 85 2.12 34.54 21.92
CA ARG A 85 2.57 35.91 22.25
C ARG A 85 1.61 36.63 23.19
N ARG A 86 0.30 36.48 23.00
CA ARG A 86 -0.72 37.05 23.91
C ARG A 86 -0.73 36.37 25.29
N GLU A 87 -0.54 35.06 25.35
CA GLU A 87 -0.46 34.29 26.61
C GLU A 87 0.79 34.65 27.41
N SER A 88 1.94 34.77 26.75
CA SER A 88 3.20 35.24 27.37
C SER A 88 3.06 36.68 27.90
N ALA A 89 2.46 37.60 27.14
CA ALA A 89 2.22 38.96 27.58
C ALA A 89 1.27 39.06 28.80
N LYS A 90 0.24 38.19 28.89
CA LYS A 90 -0.65 38.11 30.06
C LYS A 90 0.03 37.51 31.29
N GLY A 91 0.94 36.55 31.11
CA GLY A 91 1.74 35.96 32.20
C GLY A 91 2.68 36.98 32.86
N VAL A 92 3.30 37.85 32.06
CA VAL A 92 4.19 38.92 32.56
C VAL A 92 3.39 40.02 33.30
N ALA A 93 2.20 40.38 32.82
CA ALA A 93 1.33 41.36 33.49
C ALA A 93 0.84 40.89 34.87
N ASN A 94 0.53 39.60 35.03
CA ASN A 94 0.13 39.03 36.33
C ASN A 94 1.30 38.83 37.30
N GLY A 95 2.53 38.60 36.80
CA GLY A 95 3.73 38.50 37.62
C GLY A 95 4.18 39.81 38.27
N ALA A 96 3.88 40.96 37.64
CA ALA A 96 4.21 42.28 38.18
C ALA A 96 3.31 42.72 39.34
N VAL A 97 2.11 42.11 39.51
CA VAL A 97 1.15 42.48 40.56
C VAL A 97 1.45 41.80 41.90
N ASN A 98 2.12 40.64 41.90
CA ASN A 98 2.46 39.88 43.12
C ASN A 98 3.85 40.19 43.72
N GLY A 99 4.60 41.15 43.16
CA GLY A 99 5.99 41.45 43.54
C GLY A 99 6.19 42.53 44.62
N LYS A 100 5.17 42.91 45.39
CA LYS A 100 5.30 43.90 46.49
C LYS A 100 4.75 43.36 47.82
N ALA A 101 5.45 42.41 48.44
CA ALA A 101 5.36 42.16 49.88
C ALA A 101 6.58 41.39 50.39
N ASN A 102 7.21 41.91 51.46
CA ASN A 102 8.31 41.39 52.29
C ASN A 102 9.70 41.29 51.62
N GLY A 103 10.82 41.78 52.17
CA GLY A 103 11.18 42.24 53.50
C GLY A 103 12.53 41.64 53.92
N LYS A 104 13.60 42.46 53.95
CA LYS A 104 14.93 42.35 54.60
C LYS A 104 15.51 40.96 55.02
N SER A 105 16.74 40.63 54.59
CA SER A 105 17.94 40.40 55.46
C SER A 105 19.17 39.81 54.72
N ASN A 106 20.37 40.13 55.21
CA ASN A 106 21.73 39.77 54.77
C ASN A 106 22.06 38.26 54.70
N GLY A 107 23.13 37.92 53.95
CA GLY A 107 24.02 36.79 54.29
C GLY A 107 24.69 36.07 53.11
N HIS A 108 26.03 36.07 53.08
CA HIS A 108 26.89 35.26 52.21
C HIS A 108 26.60 33.75 52.31
N ALA A 109 26.60 33.04 51.18
CA ALA A 109 27.21 31.70 51.04
C ALA A 109 27.31 31.28 49.58
N ASN A 110 28.51 30.83 49.21
CA ASN A 110 28.87 30.26 47.92
C ASN A 110 28.50 28.76 47.93
N ARG A 111 27.72 28.26 46.95
CA ARG A 111 27.69 26.81 46.64
C ARG A 111 27.19 26.54 45.22
N HIS A 112 28.04 25.85 44.46
CA HIS A 112 27.74 25.25 43.17
C HIS A 112 26.49 24.37 43.19
N THR A 113 25.60 24.55 42.21
CA THR A 113 24.96 23.45 41.47
C THR A 113 24.72 23.91 40.03
N LYS A 114 25.43 23.30 39.08
CA LYS A 114 25.07 23.35 37.65
C LYS A 114 23.84 22.45 37.48
N GLY A 115 22.66 23.03 37.58
CA GLY A 115 21.43 22.43 37.08
C GLY A 115 21.09 23.04 35.73
N ASN A 116 21.40 22.32 34.64
CA ASN A 116 20.78 22.58 33.34
C ASN A 116 19.31 22.13 33.42
N GLY A 117 18.48 22.91 34.11
CA GLY A 117 17.04 22.85 34.00
C GLY A 117 16.64 23.68 32.80
N ALA A 118 16.28 23.02 31.69
CA ALA A 118 15.68 23.69 30.55
C ALA A 118 14.43 24.46 31.01
N ALA A 119 14.56 25.77 31.17
CA ALA A 119 13.41 26.65 31.25
C ALA A 119 12.63 26.48 29.93
N ASN A 120 11.47 25.82 30.00
CA ASN A 120 10.60 25.62 28.86
C ASN A 120 10.27 26.98 28.24
N ASP A 121 10.83 27.24 27.06
CA ASP A 121 10.52 28.40 26.25
C ASP A 121 9.04 28.34 25.85
N VAL A 122 8.20 29.08 26.59
CA VAL A 122 6.72 29.14 26.44
C VAL A 122 6.32 29.53 25.01
N THR A 123 7.24 30.10 24.22
CA THR A 123 7.01 30.52 22.85
C THR A 123 7.07 29.39 21.81
N LYS A 124 7.67 28.23 22.13
CA LYS A 124 7.77 27.11 21.18
C LYS A 124 6.47 26.29 21.08
N PRO A 125 5.99 25.96 19.87
CA PRO A 125 4.84 25.06 19.68
C PRO A 125 5.08 23.69 20.30
N THR A 126 4.10 23.16 21.04
CA THR A 126 4.17 21.79 21.56
C THR A 126 3.92 20.76 20.44
N PRO A 127 4.40 19.52 20.59
CA PRO A 127 4.10 18.45 19.62
C PRO A 127 2.59 18.19 19.42
N LYS A 128 1.76 18.45 20.44
CA LYS A 128 0.29 18.34 20.36
C LYS A 128 -0.31 19.43 19.47
N GLU A 129 0.18 20.67 19.59
CA GLU A 129 -0.26 21.80 18.78
C GLU A 129 0.15 21.63 17.30
N LEU A 130 1.37 21.16 17.04
CA LEU A 130 1.84 20.85 15.69
C LEU A 130 1.01 19.74 15.03
N ARG A 131 0.64 18.69 15.78
CA ARG A 131 -0.28 17.63 15.30
C ARG A 131 -1.68 18.17 14.99
N LYS A 132 -2.24 19.05 15.83
CA LYS A 132 -3.54 19.70 15.57
C LYS A 132 -3.50 20.53 14.29
N ILE A 133 -2.44 21.31 14.09
CA ILE A 133 -2.23 22.09 12.87
C ILE A 133 -2.16 21.16 11.66
N HIS A 134 -1.30 20.15 11.69
CA HIS A 134 -1.15 19.22 10.57
C HIS A 134 -2.48 18.55 10.16
N ARG A 135 -3.28 18.09 11.13
CA ARG A 135 -4.60 17.51 10.86
C ARG A 135 -5.56 18.52 10.24
N SER A 136 -5.56 19.76 10.72
CA SER A 136 -6.44 20.82 10.21
C SER A 136 -6.02 21.26 8.80
N VAL A 137 -4.72 21.27 8.51
CA VAL A 137 -4.14 21.52 7.18
C VAL A 137 -4.60 20.47 6.17
N LEU A 138 -4.48 19.18 6.51
CA LEU A 138 -4.92 18.09 5.63
C LEU A 138 -6.42 18.19 5.32
N ARG A 139 -7.26 18.30 6.36
CA ARG A 139 -8.72 18.41 6.20
C ARG A 139 -9.14 19.68 5.45
N PHE A 140 -8.41 20.78 5.61
CA PHE A 140 -8.64 21.99 4.82
C PHE A 140 -8.31 21.75 3.34
N ALA A 141 -7.17 21.14 3.05
CA ALA A 141 -6.71 20.93 1.69
C ALA A 141 -7.59 19.92 0.92
N GLU A 142 -8.12 18.90 1.59
CA GLU A 142 -9.12 17.97 1.04
C GLU A 142 -10.38 18.69 0.53
N GLN A 143 -10.86 19.71 1.27
CA GLN A 143 -12.03 20.49 0.85
C GLN A 143 -11.69 21.52 -0.24
N GLY A 144 -10.43 21.90 -0.37
CA GLY A 144 -9.97 22.94 -1.28
C GLY A 144 -10.30 22.67 -2.74
N TRP A 145 -10.14 21.43 -3.22
CA TRP A 145 -10.47 21.08 -4.61
C TRP A 145 -11.95 21.30 -4.93
N SER A 146 -12.85 20.97 -3.99
CA SER A 146 -14.29 21.19 -4.18
C SER A 146 -14.63 22.68 -4.31
N VAL A 147 -13.95 23.54 -3.54
CA VAL A 147 -14.12 25.00 -3.61
C VAL A 147 -13.59 25.60 -4.92
N VAL A 148 -12.68 24.93 -5.62
CA VAL A 148 -12.23 25.34 -6.97
C VAL A 148 -13.18 24.81 -8.04
N TYR A 149 -13.51 23.52 -7.97
CA TYR A 149 -14.25 22.83 -9.01
C TYR A 149 -15.70 23.34 -9.13
N TYR A 150 -16.46 23.35 -8.03
CA TYR A 150 -17.90 23.64 -8.08
C TYR A 150 -18.22 25.04 -8.60
N PRO A 151 -17.52 26.13 -8.20
CA PRO A 151 -17.79 27.45 -8.77
C PRO A 151 -17.52 27.55 -10.27
N ILE A 152 -16.44 26.92 -10.76
CA ILE A 152 -16.09 26.92 -12.19
C ILE A 152 -17.17 26.19 -12.99
N GLN A 153 -17.52 24.99 -12.54
CA GLN A 153 -18.46 24.14 -13.25
C GLN A 153 -19.90 24.59 -13.15
N TRP A 154 -20.32 25.09 -11.99
CA TRP A 154 -21.63 25.72 -11.86
C TRP A 154 -21.76 26.97 -12.73
N SER A 155 -20.71 27.80 -12.83
CA SER A 155 -20.71 28.98 -13.70
C SER A 155 -20.82 28.59 -15.18
N LEU A 156 -20.09 27.55 -15.60
CA LEU A 156 -20.18 27.00 -16.96
C LEU A 156 -21.58 26.43 -17.23
N GLY A 157 -22.12 25.64 -16.30
CA GLY A 157 -23.46 25.06 -16.40
C GLY A 157 -24.55 26.12 -16.46
N LEU A 158 -24.47 27.17 -15.63
CA LEU A 158 -25.41 28.28 -15.64
C LEU A 158 -25.33 29.07 -16.96
N TYR A 159 -24.12 29.31 -17.47
CA TYR A 159 -23.92 29.93 -18.77
C TYR A 159 -24.58 29.11 -19.88
N ILE A 160 -24.40 27.79 -19.87
CA ILE A 160 -25.02 26.89 -20.85
C ILE A 160 -26.53 26.91 -20.73
N HIS A 161 -27.06 26.72 -19.52
CA HIS A 161 -28.51 26.71 -19.28
C HIS A 161 -29.19 28.01 -19.71
N ARG A 162 -28.55 29.17 -19.52
CA ARG A 162 -29.08 30.47 -19.99
C ARG A 162 -29.13 30.61 -21.51
N ASN A 163 -28.30 29.86 -22.23
CA ASN A 163 -28.26 29.86 -23.69
C ASN A 163 -29.10 28.73 -24.30
N LEU A 164 -29.65 27.83 -23.49
CA LEU A 164 -30.64 26.84 -23.92
C LEU A 164 -32.05 27.45 -23.89
N PRO A 165 -32.98 26.98 -24.73
CA PRO A 165 -34.36 27.43 -24.75
C PRO A 165 -35.17 26.85 -23.57
N THR A 166 -34.65 27.01 -22.35
CA THR A 166 -35.15 26.42 -21.11
C THR A 166 -35.12 27.45 -19.98
N GLN A 167 -36.09 27.37 -19.07
CA GLN A 167 -36.10 28.20 -17.86
C GLN A 167 -36.23 27.32 -16.63
N ILE A 168 -35.57 27.71 -15.53
CA ILE A 168 -35.55 26.93 -14.28
C ILE A 168 -36.98 26.73 -13.73
N LEU A 169 -37.85 27.73 -13.89
CA LEU A 169 -39.23 27.72 -13.40
C LEU A 169 -40.27 27.29 -14.46
N GLU A 170 -39.85 27.03 -15.70
CA GLU A 170 -40.72 26.50 -16.77
C GLU A 170 -40.23 25.11 -17.21
N PRO A 171 -40.47 24.07 -16.39
CA PRO A 171 -39.88 22.77 -16.63
C PRO A 171 -40.50 22.03 -17.82
N THR A 172 -41.61 22.51 -18.37
CA THR A 172 -42.20 21.99 -19.62
C THR A 172 -41.30 22.26 -20.83
N ALA A 173 -40.54 23.37 -20.83
CA ALA A 173 -39.62 23.72 -21.91
C ALA A 173 -38.46 22.72 -22.08
N LEU A 174 -38.18 21.93 -21.03
CA LEU A 174 -37.13 20.90 -21.05
C LEU A 174 -37.39 19.80 -22.08
N TRP A 175 -38.66 19.57 -22.47
CA TRP A 175 -39.06 18.45 -23.32
C TRP A 175 -39.48 18.86 -24.73
N LYS A 176 -39.68 20.17 -24.98
CA LYS A 176 -40.05 20.68 -26.31
C LYS A 176 -38.95 20.34 -27.32
N ASP A 177 -39.36 20.01 -28.54
CA ASP A 177 -38.47 19.74 -29.68
C ASP A 177 -37.47 18.57 -29.46
N TYR A 178 -37.85 17.59 -28.65
CA TYR A 178 -37.08 16.34 -28.54
C TYR A 178 -37.11 15.55 -29.86
N PRO A 179 -35.96 14.98 -30.32
CA PRO A 179 -34.67 14.90 -29.63
C PRO A 179 -33.76 16.13 -29.80
N HIS A 180 -33.02 16.48 -28.73
CA HIS A 180 -32.11 17.63 -28.69
C HIS A 180 -30.75 17.31 -29.33
N ILE A 181 -30.76 17.09 -30.63
CA ILE A 181 -29.57 16.80 -31.43
C ILE A 181 -29.49 17.72 -32.66
N PRO A 182 -28.28 18.02 -33.16
CA PRO A 182 -26.98 17.74 -32.55
C PRO A 182 -26.65 18.68 -31.38
N LEU A 183 -25.65 18.33 -30.56
CA LEU A 183 -25.27 19.11 -29.37
C LEU A 183 -24.24 20.20 -29.72
N ALA A 184 -24.46 21.42 -29.23
CA ALA A 184 -23.46 22.47 -29.29
C ALA A 184 -22.22 22.10 -28.43
N ALA A 185 -21.03 22.52 -28.88
CA ALA A 185 -19.75 22.20 -28.23
C ALA A 185 -19.73 22.46 -26.71
N PRO A 186 -20.21 23.62 -26.20
CA PRO A 186 -20.19 23.91 -24.77
C PRO A 186 -21.04 22.93 -23.96
N LEU A 187 -22.24 22.59 -24.46
CA LEU A 187 -23.14 21.64 -23.80
C LEU A 187 -22.52 20.23 -23.75
N LYS A 188 -21.98 19.77 -24.87
CA LYS A 188 -21.33 18.45 -24.94
C LYS A 188 -20.12 18.39 -24.01
N PHE A 189 -19.25 19.40 -24.05
CA PHE A 189 -18.08 19.47 -23.16
C PHE A 189 -18.47 19.48 -21.68
N TYR A 190 -19.50 20.24 -21.30
CA TYR A 190 -20.02 20.25 -19.93
C TYR A 190 -20.51 18.86 -19.50
N TYR A 191 -21.28 18.17 -20.34
CA TYR A 191 -21.73 16.81 -20.08
C TYR A 191 -20.59 15.80 -19.85
N LEU A 192 -19.57 15.83 -20.72
CA LEU A 192 -18.43 14.92 -20.62
C LEU A 192 -17.56 15.23 -19.41
N THR A 193 -17.33 16.51 -19.10
CA THR A 193 -16.56 16.91 -17.90
C THR A 193 -17.30 16.64 -16.60
N GLN A 194 -18.61 16.78 -16.55
CA GLN A 194 -19.43 16.38 -15.40
C GLN A 194 -19.41 14.87 -15.20
N THR A 195 -19.57 14.09 -16.27
CA THR A 195 -19.46 12.62 -16.21
C THR A 195 -18.08 12.20 -15.68
N ALA A 196 -17.01 12.81 -16.20
CA ALA A 196 -15.65 12.58 -15.73
C ALA A 196 -15.48 12.89 -14.24
N PHE A 197 -16.06 13.99 -13.75
CA PHE A 197 -15.99 14.35 -12.35
C PHE A 197 -16.67 13.33 -11.44
N TYR A 198 -17.89 12.89 -11.75
CA TYR A 198 -18.58 11.90 -10.91
C TYR A 198 -17.87 10.54 -10.91
N ILE A 199 -17.30 10.11 -12.05
CA ILE A 199 -16.46 8.91 -12.10
C ILE A 199 -15.19 9.10 -11.27
N HIS A 200 -14.52 10.25 -11.40
CA HIS A 200 -13.35 10.58 -10.59
C HIS A 200 -13.70 10.56 -9.10
N GLN A 201 -14.84 11.12 -8.67
CA GLN A 201 -15.29 11.08 -7.27
C GLN A 201 -15.51 9.65 -6.75
N VAL A 202 -15.92 8.69 -7.59
CA VAL A 202 -15.99 7.27 -7.17
C VAL A 202 -14.59 6.72 -6.87
N LEU A 203 -13.58 7.07 -7.68
CA LEU A 203 -12.19 6.68 -7.41
C LEU A 203 -11.70 7.30 -6.11
N ILE A 204 -11.99 8.59 -5.88
CA ILE A 204 -11.66 9.30 -4.64
C ILE A 204 -12.33 8.65 -3.44
N LEU A 205 -13.64 8.37 -3.52
CA LEU A 205 -14.42 7.79 -2.43
C LEU A 205 -13.90 6.42 -1.97
N ASN A 206 -13.27 5.66 -2.87
CA ASN A 206 -12.64 4.38 -2.55
C ASN A 206 -11.17 4.51 -2.11
N ALA A 207 -10.49 5.59 -2.50
CA ALA A 207 -9.12 5.89 -2.08
C ALA A 207 -9.06 6.56 -0.70
N GLU A 208 -10.08 7.35 -0.34
CA GLU A 208 -10.21 8.01 0.95
C GLU A 208 -10.81 7.09 2.02
N ALA A 209 -10.56 7.39 3.30
CA ALA A 209 -11.12 6.64 4.41
C ALA A 209 -12.65 6.63 4.38
N ARG A 210 -13.26 5.45 4.53
CA ARG A 210 -14.71 5.28 4.48
C ARG A 210 -15.38 6.05 5.62
N ARG A 211 -16.36 6.90 5.29
CA ARG A 211 -17.21 7.61 6.24
C ARG A 211 -18.46 6.81 6.59
N LYS A 212 -19.19 7.19 7.65
CA LYS A 212 -20.45 6.54 8.05
C LYS A 212 -21.54 6.54 6.97
N ASP A 213 -21.47 7.51 6.06
CA ASP A 213 -22.37 7.64 4.93
C ASP A 213 -21.80 7.08 3.61
N HIS A 214 -20.74 6.26 3.67
CA HIS A 214 -20.03 5.76 2.49
C HIS A 214 -20.97 5.02 1.53
N VAL A 215 -21.87 4.18 2.04
CA VAL A 215 -22.84 3.45 1.20
C VAL A 215 -23.79 4.43 0.51
N GLN A 216 -24.36 5.38 1.24
CA GLN A 216 -25.27 6.39 0.67
C GLN A 216 -24.56 7.26 -0.37
N MET A 217 -23.31 7.65 -0.10
CA MET A 217 -22.47 8.40 -1.03
C MET A 217 -22.16 7.57 -2.29
N MET A 218 -21.78 6.29 -2.14
CA MET A 218 -21.51 5.40 -3.27
C MET A 218 -22.76 5.19 -4.12
N THR A 219 -23.89 4.88 -3.50
CA THR A 219 -25.19 4.70 -4.17
C THR A 219 -25.58 5.96 -4.94
N HIS A 220 -25.39 7.15 -4.36
CA HIS A 220 -25.63 8.41 -5.06
C HIS A 220 -24.75 8.56 -6.30
N HIS A 221 -23.45 8.29 -6.22
CA HIS A 221 -22.55 8.46 -7.36
C HIS A 221 -22.90 7.48 -8.49
N VAL A 222 -23.22 6.23 -8.15
CA VAL A 222 -23.66 5.22 -9.14
C VAL A 222 -24.95 5.66 -9.83
N ILE A 223 -25.96 6.11 -9.07
CA ILE A 223 -27.23 6.61 -9.61
C ILE A 223 -26.98 7.85 -10.49
N THR A 224 -26.16 8.80 -10.03
CA THR A 224 -25.87 10.04 -10.76
C THR A 224 -25.12 9.77 -12.06
N ILE A 225 -24.10 8.91 -12.06
CA ILE A 225 -23.37 8.52 -13.29
C ILE A 225 -24.34 7.88 -14.28
N PHE A 226 -25.20 6.97 -13.79
CA PHE A 226 -26.20 6.33 -14.64
C PHE A 226 -27.18 7.35 -15.20
N LEU A 227 -27.70 8.28 -14.41
CA LEU A 227 -28.61 9.34 -14.86
C LEU A 227 -27.97 10.25 -15.91
N ILE A 228 -26.72 10.67 -15.70
CA ILE A 228 -26.01 11.54 -16.64
C ILE A 228 -25.77 10.79 -17.95
N SER A 229 -25.21 9.57 -17.89
CA SER A 229 -24.98 8.74 -19.09
C SER A 229 -26.27 8.39 -19.81
N PHE A 230 -27.32 8.00 -19.08
CA PHE A 230 -28.63 7.72 -19.67
C PHE A 230 -29.20 8.96 -20.35
N SER A 231 -29.18 10.12 -19.71
CA SER A 231 -29.68 11.36 -20.32
C SER A 231 -28.87 11.79 -21.54
N TYR A 232 -27.56 11.51 -21.56
CA TYR A 232 -26.68 11.77 -22.70
C TYR A 232 -27.03 10.89 -23.90
N PHE A 233 -27.09 9.56 -23.71
CA PHE A 233 -27.36 8.61 -24.80
C PHE A 233 -28.82 8.59 -25.26
N THR A 234 -29.76 9.07 -24.44
CA THR A 234 -31.18 9.18 -24.80
C THR A 234 -31.59 10.56 -25.33
N ASN A 235 -30.64 11.48 -25.49
CA ASN A 235 -30.86 12.88 -25.92
C ASN A 235 -31.74 13.71 -24.98
N PHE A 236 -31.70 13.42 -23.67
CA PHE A 236 -32.33 14.19 -22.60
C PHE A 236 -31.37 15.21 -21.99
N THR A 237 -30.62 15.90 -22.84
CA THR A 237 -29.51 16.76 -22.41
C THR A 237 -29.98 18.04 -21.73
N ARG A 238 -31.15 18.58 -22.10
CA ARG A 238 -31.72 19.78 -21.45
C ARG A 238 -32.09 19.56 -19.99
N VAL A 239 -32.84 18.48 -19.69
CA VAL A 239 -33.23 18.15 -18.31
C VAL A 239 -32.02 17.76 -17.46
N GLY A 240 -31.06 17.01 -18.01
CA GLY A 240 -29.86 16.68 -17.23
C GLY A 240 -28.94 17.89 -17.02
N CYS A 241 -28.86 18.84 -17.97
CA CYS A 241 -28.18 20.12 -17.74
C CYS A 241 -28.80 20.91 -16.58
N LEU A 242 -30.14 21.06 -16.56
CA LEU A 242 -30.83 21.70 -15.44
C LEU A 242 -30.54 20.99 -14.11
N ILE A 243 -30.64 19.66 -14.09
CA ILE A 243 -30.38 18.88 -12.87
C ILE A 243 -28.95 19.10 -12.39
N MET A 244 -27.93 19.01 -13.25
CA MET A 244 -26.53 19.24 -12.85
C MET A 244 -26.31 20.67 -12.30
N VAL A 245 -26.93 21.70 -12.91
CA VAL A 245 -26.86 23.08 -12.41
C VAL A 245 -27.51 23.25 -11.04
N LEU A 246 -28.66 22.62 -10.82
CA LEU A 246 -29.31 22.59 -9.50
C LEU A 246 -28.45 21.82 -8.50
N MET A 247 -27.73 20.79 -8.96
CA MET A 247 -26.86 19.95 -8.14
C MET A 247 -25.64 20.71 -7.64
N ASP A 248 -24.86 21.33 -8.51
CA ASP A 248 -23.58 21.91 -8.10
C ASP A 248 -23.71 23.11 -7.15
N TRP A 249 -24.85 23.83 -7.14
CA TRP A 249 -25.00 25.10 -6.41
C TRP A 249 -24.76 25.00 -4.90
N CYS A 250 -25.41 24.05 -4.21
CA CYS A 250 -25.26 23.94 -2.75
C CYS A 250 -23.88 23.41 -2.37
N ASP A 251 -23.23 22.66 -3.26
CA ASP A 251 -21.95 22.00 -3.02
C ASP A 251 -20.75 22.96 -3.10
N ILE A 252 -20.98 24.23 -3.46
CA ILE A 252 -20.01 25.32 -3.29
C ILE A 252 -19.87 25.68 -1.80
N PHE A 253 -20.99 25.77 -1.08
CA PHE A 253 -21.03 26.41 0.24
C PHE A 253 -20.64 25.47 1.38
N LEU A 254 -20.92 24.17 1.28
CA LEU A 254 -20.57 23.21 2.32
C LEU A 254 -19.05 23.02 2.49
N PRO A 255 -18.26 22.77 1.43
CA PRO A 255 -16.80 22.71 1.53
C PRO A 255 -16.20 24.04 1.98
N LEU A 256 -16.76 25.17 1.52
CA LEU A 256 -16.32 26.50 1.92
C LEU A 256 -16.52 26.74 3.44
N ALA A 257 -17.69 26.39 3.99
CA ALA A 257 -17.95 26.49 5.43
C ALA A 257 -16.96 25.61 6.23
N LYS A 258 -16.67 24.40 5.75
CA LYS A 258 -15.68 23.50 6.36
C LYS A 258 -14.27 24.10 6.33
N MET A 259 -13.85 24.69 5.21
CA MET A 259 -12.55 25.34 5.10
C MET A 259 -12.40 26.50 6.09
N ILE A 260 -13.38 27.42 6.16
CA ILE A 260 -13.38 28.55 7.11
C ILE A 260 -13.23 28.05 8.55
N ARG A 261 -13.93 26.96 8.90
CA ARG A 261 -13.84 26.31 10.21
C ARG A 261 -12.43 25.76 10.49
N TYR A 262 -11.80 25.08 9.54
CA TYR A 262 -10.52 24.41 9.75
C TYR A 262 -9.33 25.36 9.95
N ILE A 263 -9.36 26.55 9.34
CA ILE A 263 -8.33 27.59 9.55
C ILE A 263 -8.65 28.54 10.72
N GLU A 264 -9.73 28.25 11.47
CA GLU A 264 -10.19 29.04 12.62
C GLU A 264 -10.32 30.55 12.29
N LEU A 265 -10.75 30.89 11.06
CA LEU A 265 -10.72 32.27 10.56
C LEU A 265 -11.80 33.16 11.22
N SER A 266 -13.06 32.70 11.20
CA SER A 266 -14.18 33.39 11.82
C SER A 266 -15.35 32.43 12.03
N GLN A 267 -15.79 32.31 13.29
CA GLN A 267 -16.96 31.50 13.64
C GLN A 267 -18.22 32.06 12.98
N PHE A 268 -18.38 33.39 12.98
CA PHE A 268 -19.51 34.06 12.32
C PHE A 268 -19.57 33.77 10.81
N ALA A 269 -18.43 33.84 10.11
CA ALA A 269 -18.39 33.55 8.68
C ALA A 269 -18.68 32.07 8.37
N CYS A 270 -18.20 31.16 9.23
CA CYS A 270 -18.51 29.73 9.13
C CYS A 270 -20.02 29.49 9.27
N ASP A 271 -20.64 30.04 10.32
CA ASP A 271 -22.06 29.85 10.60
C ASP A 271 -22.95 30.50 9.52
N LEU A 272 -22.58 31.67 9.02
CA LEU A 272 -23.26 32.33 7.91
C LEU A 272 -23.20 31.50 6.62
N THR A 273 -22.02 30.99 6.27
CA THR A 273 -21.82 30.15 5.07
C THR A 273 -22.60 28.83 5.20
N PHE A 274 -22.63 28.23 6.40
CA PHE A 274 -23.41 27.03 6.68
C PHE A 274 -24.92 27.29 6.62
N GLY A 275 -25.39 28.44 7.12
CA GLY A 275 -26.79 28.85 6.99
C GLY A 275 -27.21 29.04 5.53
N TRP A 276 -26.34 29.64 4.72
CA TRP A 276 -26.58 29.78 3.28
C TRP A 276 -26.57 28.42 2.54
N PHE A 277 -25.68 27.50 2.94
CA PHE A 277 -25.72 26.12 2.48
C PHE A 277 -27.07 25.45 2.78
N LEU A 278 -27.63 25.62 3.98
CA LEU A 278 -28.91 25.03 4.36
C LEU A 278 -30.06 25.55 3.50
N VAL A 279 -30.15 26.87 3.31
CA VAL A 279 -31.20 27.49 2.49
C VAL A 279 -31.07 27.07 1.03
N SER A 280 -29.85 27.11 0.48
CA SER A 280 -29.60 26.69 -0.90
C SER A 280 -29.92 25.21 -1.13
N TRP A 281 -29.56 24.33 -0.19
CA TRP A 281 -29.92 22.91 -0.25
C TRP A 281 -31.43 22.72 -0.31
N LEU A 282 -32.19 23.35 0.59
CA LEU A 282 -33.65 23.23 0.63
C LEU A 282 -34.27 23.64 -0.70
N VAL A 283 -33.87 24.80 -1.24
CA VAL A 283 -34.41 25.34 -2.49
C VAL A 283 -34.03 24.45 -3.68
N THR A 284 -32.76 24.10 -3.86
CA THR A 284 -32.35 23.37 -5.08
C THR A 284 -32.75 21.90 -5.05
N ARG A 285 -32.75 21.24 -3.87
CA ARG A 285 -32.99 19.79 -3.72
C ARG A 285 -34.43 19.42 -3.43
N HIS A 286 -35.15 20.24 -2.67
CA HIS A 286 -36.50 19.89 -2.22
C HIS A 286 -37.59 20.76 -2.81
N VAL A 287 -37.25 21.79 -3.60
CA VAL A 287 -38.21 22.56 -4.39
C VAL A 287 -37.95 22.38 -5.87
N LEU A 288 -36.82 22.89 -6.38
CA LEU A 288 -36.54 22.93 -7.82
C LEU A 288 -36.32 21.54 -8.41
N PHE A 289 -35.61 20.65 -7.70
CA PHE A 289 -35.42 19.28 -8.17
C PHE A 289 -36.74 18.47 -8.17
N LEU A 290 -37.64 18.69 -7.21
CA LEU A 290 -38.99 18.10 -7.26
C LEU A 290 -39.80 18.62 -8.45
N PHE A 291 -39.66 19.89 -8.83
CA PHE A 291 -40.28 20.41 -10.07
C PHE A 291 -39.73 19.71 -11.32
N ALA A 292 -38.42 19.43 -11.37
CA ALA A 292 -37.82 18.65 -12.47
C ALA A 292 -38.33 17.20 -12.50
N ILE A 293 -38.48 16.54 -11.35
CA ILE A 293 -39.06 15.19 -11.25
C ILE A 293 -40.51 15.19 -11.72
N HIS A 294 -41.30 16.16 -11.24
CA HIS A 294 -42.71 16.28 -11.60
C HIS A 294 -42.89 16.47 -13.11
N SER A 295 -42.09 17.34 -13.73
CA SER A 295 -42.09 17.54 -15.19
C SER A 295 -41.64 16.28 -15.95
N THR A 296 -40.63 15.57 -15.46
CA THR A 296 -40.23 14.26 -16.03
C THR A 296 -41.37 13.24 -15.98
N TYR A 297 -42.17 13.25 -14.91
CA TYR A 297 -43.31 12.34 -14.78
C TYR A 297 -44.52 12.76 -15.62
N THR A 298 -44.81 14.06 -15.72
CA THR A 298 -46.06 14.58 -16.31
C THR A 298 -45.88 15.14 -17.73
N ASP A 299 -44.92 16.02 -17.95
CA ASP A 299 -44.73 16.73 -19.22
C ASP A 299 -44.00 15.87 -20.26
N CYS A 300 -43.02 15.07 -19.84
CA CYS A 300 -42.27 14.18 -20.73
C CYS A 300 -43.19 13.25 -21.55
N PRO A 301 -44.07 12.43 -20.96
CA PRO A 301 -44.97 11.56 -21.73
C PRO A 301 -46.06 12.32 -22.50
N ARG A 302 -46.33 13.58 -22.14
CA ARG A 302 -47.31 14.45 -22.82
C ARG A 302 -46.73 15.06 -24.10
N LEU A 303 -45.45 15.41 -24.09
CA LEU A 303 -44.79 16.12 -25.18
C LEU A 303 -43.95 15.21 -26.09
N ILE A 304 -43.53 14.04 -25.59
CA ILE A 304 -42.68 13.10 -26.32
C ILE A 304 -43.42 11.79 -26.52
N SER A 305 -43.60 11.39 -27.78
CA SER A 305 -44.16 10.08 -28.12
C SER A 305 -43.21 8.95 -27.73
N PHE A 306 -43.73 7.88 -27.11
CA PHE A 306 -42.98 6.67 -26.81
C PHE A 306 -42.64 5.87 -28.08
N LYS A 307 -41.60 6.29 -28.79
CA LYS A 307 -41.09 5.66 -30.01
C LYS A 307 -39.59 5.41 -29.87
N TRP A 308 -39.17 4.18 -30.15
CA TRP A 308 -37.76 3.81 -30.28
C TRP A 308 -37.37 3.80 -31.75
N SER A 309 -36.61 4.81 -32.19
CA SER A 309 -36.03 4.91 -33.53
C SER A 309 -34.60 5.44 -33.43
N VAL A 310 -33.63 4.56 -33.70
CA VAL A 310 -32.21 4.89 -33.67
C VAL A 310 -31.85 5.91 -34.75
N GLU A 311 -32.46 5.78 -35.94
CA GLU A 311 -32.23 6.67 -37.09
C GLU A 311 -32.71 8.09 -36.82
N GLU A 312 -33.81 8.25 -36.09
CA GLU A 312 -34.38 9.56 -35.72
C GLU A 312 -33.81 10.12 -34.41
N GLY A 313 -32.90 9.40 -33.73
CA GLY A 313 -32.37 9.79 -32.42
C GLY A 313 -33.41 9.77 -31.29
N ARG A 314 -34.51 9.01 -31.46
CA ARG A 314 -35.61 8.90 -30.50
C ARG A 314 -35.47 7.61 -29.70
N TYR A 315 -35.15 7.73 -28.42
CA TYR A 315 -34.85 6.58 -27.56
C TYR A 315 -35.85 6.40 -26.41
N LEU A 316 -36.94 7.16 -26.38
CA LEU A 316 -37.89 7.11 -25.29
C LEU A 316 -38.89 5.95 -25.45
N SER A 317 -38.69 4.90 -24.66
CA SER A 317 -39.67 3.82 -24.45
C SER A 317 -40.34 3.95 -23.07
N ARG A 318 -41.50 3.31 -22.87
CA ARG A 318 -42.16 3.31 -21.55
C ARG A 318 -41.24 2.76 -20.43
N PRO A 319 -40.52 1.64 -20.62
CA PRO A 319 -39.55 1.18 -19.62
C PRO A 319 -38.43 2.20 -19.36
N ALA A 320 -37.88 2.82 -20.40
CA ALA A 320 -36.82 3.82 -20.29
C ALA A 320 -37.28 5.03 -19.45
N TRP A 321 -38.50 5.52 -19.68
CA TRP A 321 -39.11 6.58 -18.87
C TRP A 321 -39.32 6.18 -17.41
N ILE A 322 -39.86 4.98 -17.14
CA ILE A 322 -40.05 4.47 -15.77
C ILE A 322 -38.71 4.41 -15.03
N VAL A 323 -37.67 3.86 -15.67
CA VAL A 323 -36.33 3.77 -15.09
C VAL A 323 -35.78 5.17 -14.78
N PHE A 324 -35.92 6.12 -15.70
CA PHE A 324 -35.44 7.48 -15.50
C PHE A 324 -36.13 8.18 -14.33
N VAL A 325 -37.47 8.11 -14.24
CA VAL A 325 -38.24 8.67 -13.12
C VAL A 325 -37.89 7.97 -11.80
N ALA A 326 -37.74 6.64 -11.80
CA ALA A 326 -37.40 5.88 -10.61
C ALA A 326 -36.02 6.27 -10.06
N LEU A 327 -35.03 6.45 -10.93
CA LEU A 327 -33.68 6.87 -10.53
C LEU A 327 -33.65 8.30 -9.99
N LEU A 328 -34.39 9.24 -10.59
CA LEU A 328 -34.53 10.59 -10.04
C LEU A 328 -35.22 10.58 -8.68
N SER A 329 -36.24 9.74 -8.51
CA SER A 329 -36.95 9.57 -7.23
C SER A 329 -36.05 8.94 -6.16
N ALA A 330 -35.26 7.94 -6.52
CA ALA A 330 -34.27 7.34 -5.63
C ALA A 330 -33.20 8.36 -5.20
N LEU A 331 -32.76 9.21 -6.12
CA LEU A 331 -31.85 10.33 -5.82
C LEU A 331 -32.49 11.30 -4.82
N GLN A 332 -33.78 11.60 -4.96
CA GLN A 332 -34.49 12.45 -4.00
C GLN A 332 -34.60 11.84 -2.61
N VAL A 333 -34.81 10.53 -2.50
CA VAL A 333 -34.85 9.82 -1.20
C VAL A 333 -33.51 9.98 -0.48
N LEU A 334 -32.38 9.82 -1.17
CA LEU A 334 -31.05 10.03 -0.59
C LEU A 334 -30.87 11.48 -0.10
N GLN A 335 -31.37 12.46 -0.86
CA GLN A 335 -31.32 13.87 -0.48
C GLN A 335 -32.13 14.16 0.79
N ILE A 336 -33.30 13.55 0.94
CA ILE A 336 -34.13 13.67 2.16
C ILE A 336 -33.39 13.10 3.36
N VAL A 337 -32.74 11.95 3.20
CA VAL A 337 -31.93 11.32 4.26
C VAL A 337 -30.80 12.25 4.70
N TRP A 338 -30.05 12.84 3.77
CA TRP A 338 -29.01 13.82 4.10
C TRP A 338 -29.56 15.10 4.69
N PHE A 339 -30.70 15.61 4.22
CA PHE A 339 -31.34 16.77 4.79
C PHE A 339 -31.68 16.57 6.28
N GLY A 340 -32.19 15.38 6.63
CA GLY A 340 -32.39 15.01 8.04
C GLY A 340 -31.11 14.99 8.88
N MET A 341 -29.95 14.72 8.28
CA MET A 341 -28.65 14.86 8.97
C MET A 341 -28.23 16.34 9.08
N ILE A 342 -28.43 17.12 8.03
CA ILE A 342 -28.09 18.55 7.99
C ILE A 342 -28.93 19.33 9.03
N CYS A 343 -30.24 19.07 9.12
CA CYS A 343 -31.11 19.68 10.14
C CYS A 343 -30.64 19.35 11.57
N ARG A 344 -30.15 18.13 11.82
CA ARG A 344 -29.56 17.76 13.12
C ARG A 344 -28.30 18.56 13.45
N VAL A 345 -27.46 18.83 12.46
CA VAL A 345 -26.28 19.69 12.62
C VAL A 345 -26.70 21.15 12.85
N ALA A 346 -27.66 21.65 12.08
CA ALA A 346 -28.19 23.01 12.24
C ALA A 346 -28.77 23.24 13.64
N TRP A 347 -29.51 22.27 14.18
CA TRP A 347 -30.02 22.32 15.55
C TRP A 347 -28.90 22.48 16.59
N ARG A 348 -27.80 21.73 16.44
CA ARG A 348 -26.62 21.84 17.34
C ARG A 348 -25.95 23.20 17.28
N VAL A 349 -25.89 23.82 16.09
CA VAL A 349 -25.34 25.17 15.90
C VAL A 349 -26.20 26.20 16.64
N VAL A 350 -27.52 26.13 16.50
CA VAL A 350 -28.46 27.04 17.17
C VAL A 350 -28.41 26.87 18.70
N THR A 351 -28.20 25.65 19.20
CA THR A 351 -28.04 25.39 20.64
C THR A 351 -26.62 25.68 21.18
N LYS A 352 -25.78 26.43 20.44
CA LYS A 352 -24.40 26.80 20.80
C LYS A 352 -23.43 25.63 21.04
N GLN A 353 -23.74 24.44 20.52
CA GLN A 353 -22.86 23.26 20.59
C GLN A 353 -21.88 23.17 19.40
N GLY A 354 -22.00 24.06 18.42
CA GLY A 354 -21.11 24.19 17.25
C GLY A 354 -21.46 23.26 16.07
N ALA A 355 -20.94 23.59 14.88
CA ALA A 355 -21.21 22.88 13.63
C ALA A 355 -20.34 21.62 13.44
N ALA A 356 -20.35 20.68 14.38
CA ALA A 356 -19.60 19.42 14.25
C ALA A 356 -20.22 18.54 13.15
N ASP A 357 -19.39 17.97 12.27
CA ASP A 357 -19.85 17.12 11.17
C ASP A 357 -20.17 15.71 11.69
N VAL A 358 -21.47 15.38 11.75
CA VAL A 358 -21.97 14.09 12.27
C VAL A 358 -21.74 12.95 11.27
N ARG A 359 -21.42 13.26 10.00
CA ARG A 359 -21.15 12.30 8.91
C ARG A 359 -19.72 11.86 8.88
N SER A 360 -18.78 12.76 9.20
CA SER A 360 -17.42 12.34 9.45
C SER A 360 -17.47 11.33 10.58
N ASP A 361 -16.73 10.23 10.46
CA ASP A 361 -16.24 9.60 11.67
C ASP A 361 -15.56 10.72 12.47
N ASP A 362 -16.29 11.23 13.45
CA ASP A 362 -15.73 11.23 14.77
C ASP A 362 -15.34 9.76 15.03
N GLU A 363 -14.18 9.41 14.50
CA GLU A 363 -13.06 8.93 15.27
C GLU A 363 -12.85 9.82 16.52
N ARG A 364 -13.91 10.02 17.29
CA ARG A 364 -14.01 10.95 18.41
C ARG A 364 -15.09 10.52 19.39
N ASN A 365 -15.59 9.29 19.27
CA ASN A 365 -15.93 8.48 20.43
C ASN A 365 -15.52 6.99 20.37
N SER A 366 -14.90 6.52 19.28
CA SER A 366 -14.24 5.20 19.27
C SER A 366 -12.76 5.24 18.85
N PHE A 367 -12.27 6.32 18.23
CA PHE A 367 -10.85 6.42 17.84
C PHE A 367 -10.09 7.61 18.45
N ALA A 368 -10.69 8.76 18.82
CA ALA A 368 -9.99 9.79 19.62
C ALA A 368 -10.18 9.67 21.14
N ALA A 369 -11.05 8.77 21.62
CA ALA A 369 -10.92 8.27 23.00
C ALA A 369 -9.77 7.25 23.13
N GLY A 370 -9.35 6.62 22.02
CA GLY A 370 -8.23 5.67 21.99
C GLY A 370 -6.88 6.25 21.54
N GLN A 371 -6.84 7.34 20.76
CA GLN A 371 -5.58 7.85 20.17
C GLN A 371 -4.98 9.10 20.84
N TYR A 372 -5.58 9.67 21.89
CA TYR A 372 -4.94 10.73 22.68
C TYR A 372 -4.64 10.34 24.14
N THR A 373 -4.79 9.07 24.49
CA THR A 373 -4.19 8.49 25.70
C THR A 373 -2.96 7.62 25.40
N MET A 374 -2.84 7.06 24.18
CA MET A 374 -1.82 6.02 23.88
C MET A 374 -0.45 6.50 23.37
N ALA A 375 -0.29 7.77 22.97
CA ALA A 375 1.05 8.30 22.66
C ALA A 375 1.89 8.53 23.94
N ASP A 376 1.24 8.69 25.09
CA ASP A 376 1.87 8.73 26.42
C ASP A 376 1.79 7.37 27.15
N GLU A 377 1.09 6.38 26.59
CA GLU A 377 0.87 5.11 27.28
C GLU A 377 2.08 4.15 27.20
N PHE A 378 2.99 4.31 26.24
CA PHE A 378 4.17 3.45 26.13
C PHE A 378 5.50 4.21 26.22
N THR A 379 5.47 5.53 26.05
CA THR A 379 6.66 6.38 26.08
C THR A 379 7.18 6.47 27.50
N GLY A 380 8.36 5.89 27.77
CA GLY A 380 8.92 5.76 29.11
C GLY A 380 8.40 4.58 29.93
N ARG A 381 7.53 3.71 29.37
CA ARG A 381 7.17 2.43 30.00
C ARG A 381 8.17 1.34 29.62
N THR A 382 8.33 0.38 30.52
CA THR A 382 9.17 -0.80 30.30
C THR A 382 8.32 -2.03 29.99
N MET A 383 8.94 -3.02 29.35
CA MET A 383 8.45 -4.37 29.12
C MET A 383 9.47 -5.39 29.60
N LYS A 384 8.98 -6.58 29.94
CA LYS A 384 9.81 -7.75 30.21
C LYS A 384 10.38 -8.28 28.89
N ALA A 385 11.69 -8.52 28.85
CA ALA A 385 12.35 -9.14 27.71
C ALA A 385 13.51 -10.04 28.17
N LEU A 386 13.84 -11.05 27.35
CA LEU A 386 15.08 -11.82 27.46
C LEU A 386 16.22 -11.00 26.85
N TRP A 387 17.11 -10.50 27.69
CA TRP A 387 18.21 -9.63 27.30
C TRP A 387 19.53 -10.37 27.38
N TYR A 388 20.22 -10.49 26.25
CA TYR A 388 21.61 -10.91 26.20
C TYR A 388 22.52 -9.69 26.25
N ASN A 389 23.48 -9.72 27.17
CA ASN A 389 24.55 -8.72 27.23
C ASN A 389 25.78 -9.17 26.41
N ALA A 390 26.06 -10.48 26.39
CA ALA A 390 27.11 -11.13 25.62
C ALA A 390 26.71 -12.60 25.38
N PRO A 391 27.47 -13.38 24.58
CA PRO A 391 27.26 -14.83 24.46
C PRO A 391 27.19 -15.50 25.84
N GLU A 392 26.25 -16.43 26.02
CA GLU A 392 25.96 -17.16 27.26
C GLU A 392 25.58 -16.29 28.49
N ASP A 393 25.57 -14.95 28.36
CA ASP A 393 25.24 -13.98 29.41
C ASP A 393 23.87 -13.33 29.13
N PHE A 394 22.82 -13.91 29.71
CA PHE A 394 21.45 -13.44 29.55
C PHE A 394 20.70 -13.26 30.88
N VAL A 395 19.78 -12.31 30.88
CA VAL A 395 18.91 -12.01 32.01
C VAL A 395 17.52 -11.61 31.52
N ILE A 396 16.50 -11.98 32.28
CA ILE A 396 15.15 -11.43 32.10
C ILE A 396 15.11 -10.07 32.80
N LYS A 397 14.94 -8.98 32.04
CA LYS A 397 14.90 -7.63 32.63
C LYS A 397 13.81 -6.76 32.03
N GLN A 398 13.53 -5.66 32.72
CA GLN A 398 12.67 -4.59 32.22
C GLN A 398 13.46 -3.70 31.27
N VAL A 399 13.00 -3.57 30.02
CA VAL A 399 13.59 -2.74 28.97
C VAL A 399 12.55 -1.77 28.43
N PRO A 400 12.91 -0.60 27.88
CA PRO A 400 11.93 0.32 27.29
C PRO A 400 11.12 -0.37 26.17
N ILE A 401 9.82 -0.08 26.10
CA ILE A 401 8.99 -0.51 24.97
C ILE A 401 9.48 0.23 23.71
N PRO A 402 9.67 -0.46 22.56
CA PRO A 402 10.17 0.17 21.35
C PRO A 402 9.32 1.35 20.90
N GLU A 403 9.98 2.43 20.45
CA GLU A 403 9.29 3.54 19.83
C GLU A 403 8.73 3.13 18.46
N VAL A 404 7.59 3.73 18.09
CA VAL A 404 6.89 3.42 16.84
C VAL A 404 7.09 4.60 15.90
N GLY A 405 7.86 4.38 14.83
CA GLY A 405 8.02 5.33 13.73
C GLY A 405 6.73 5.54 12.94
N ASP A 406 6.77 6.45 11.97
CA ASP A 406 5.58 6.83 11.19
C ASP A 406 5.03 5.68 10.33
N ASP A 407 5.88 4.75 9.90
CA ASP A 407 5.56 3.59 9.05
C ASP A 407 5.68 2.25 9.80
N ASP A 408 5.81 2.31 11.13
CA ASP A 408 6.03 1.14 11.98
C ASP A 408 4.75 0.68 12.67
N VAL A 409 4.72 -0.59 13.03
CA VAL A 409 3.64 -1.24 13.77
C VAL A 409 4.22 -1.93 14.99
N LEU A 410 3.67 -1.62 16.16
CA LEU A 410 3.97 -2.29 17.42
C LEU A 410 3.01 -3.45 17.62
N LEU A 411 3.57 -4.64 17.77
CA LEU A 411 2.85 -5.83 18.16
C LEU A 411 3.04 -6.08 19.64
N LYS A 412 1.97 -6.49 20.33
CA LYS A 412 2.06 -7.20 21.59
C LYS A 412 2.26 -8.67 21.26
N VAL A 413 3.42 -9.21 21.60
CA VAL A 413 3.78 -10.59 21.29
C VAL A 413 2.85 -11.51 22.08
N THR A 414 2.25 -12.45 21.37
CA THR A 414 1.41 -13.51 21.96
C THR A 414 2.13 -14.84 21.97
N CYS A 415 2.95 -15.12 20.96
CA CYS A 415 3.83 -16.28 20.88
C CYS A 415 5.10 -15.94 20.10
N CYS A 416 6.22 -16.59 20.40
CA CYS A 416 7.44 -16.52 19.61
C CYS A 416 8.09 -17.90 19.61
N GLY A 417 8.37 -18.43 18.42
CA GLY A 417 9.06 -19.70 18.26
C GLY A 417 10.53 -19.61 18.67
N VAL A 418 11.11 -20.77 19.01
CA VAL A 418 12.53 -20.95 19.31
C VAL A 418 13.15 -21.75 18.17
N CYS A 419 14.11 -21.15 17.49
CA CYS A 419 14.78 -21.73 16.34
C CYS A 419 16.16 -22.27 16.72
N GLY A 420 16.71 -23.18 15.92
CA GLY A 420 18.11 -23.62 16.06
C GLY A 420 19.10 -22.46 16.01
N THR A 421 18.78 -21.38 15.28
CA THR A 421 19.56 -20.14 15.25
C THR A 421 19.67 -19.48 16.64
N ASP A 422 18.66 -19.59 17.51
CA ASP A 422 18.75 -19.04 18.86
C ASP A 422 19.81 -19.76 19.70
N GLN A 423 20.11 -21.04 19.41
CA GLN A 423 21.22 -21.76 20.01
C GLN A 423 22.58 -21.26 19.49
N HIS A 424 22.70 -20.99 18.19
CA HIS A 424 23.90 -20.35 17.64
C HIS A 424 24.11 -18.94 18.22
N ILE A 425 23.05 -18.16 18.40
CA ILE A 425 23.10 -16.86 19.09
C ILE A 425 23.58 -17.06 20.52
N HIS A 426 23.08 -18.06 21.26
CA HIS A 426 23.51 -18.34 22.63
C HIS A 426 25.03 -18.50 22.76
N HIS A 427 25.67 -19.20 21.82
CA HIS A 427 27.13 -19.39 21.79
C HIS A 427 27.91 -18.24 21.12
N GLY A 428 27.24 -17.16 20.68
CA GLY A 428 27.89 -16.03 20.02
C GLY A 428 28.33 -16.29 18.58
N GLU A 429 27.72 -17.29 17.93
CA GLU A 429 27.97 -17.63 16.54
C GLU A 429 27.03 -16.85 15.60
N PHE A 430 26.99 -17.27 14.34
CA PHE A 430 26.19 -16.65 13.27
C PHE A 430 26.57 -15.17 13.07
N ILE A 431 25.65 -14.34 12.58
CA ILE A 431 25.88 -12.90 12.38
C ILE A 431 25.46 -12.06 13.61
N SER A 432 25.30 -12.69 14.78
CA SER A 432 24.70 -12.08 15.98
C SER A 432 25.45 -10.84 16.48
N LYS A 433 24.72 -9.87 17.04
CA LYS A 433 25.29 -8.63 17.60
C LYS A 433 24.69 -8.33 18.97
N PHE A 434 25.54 -8.27 19.99
CA PHE A 434 25.16 -7.98 21.38
C PHE A 434 25.38 -6.50 21.74
N PRO A 435 24.59 -5.93 22.67
CA PRO A 435 23.48 -6.58 23.37
C PRO A 435 22.25 -6.81 22.48
N LEU A 436 21.42 -7.79 22.84
CA LEU A 436 20.34 -8.29 21.98
C LEU A 436 19.15 -8.84 22.76
N ILE A 437 17.93 -8.57 22.28
CA ILE A 437 16.75 -9.39 22.56
C ILE A 437 16.58 -10.40 21.42
N PRO A 438 16.69 -11.72 21.63
CA PRO A 438 16.55 -12.72 20.56
C PRO A 438 15.08 -13.01 20.21
N GLY A 439 14.86 -13.98 19.32
CA GLY A 439 13.54 -14.44 18.87
C GLY A 439 13.11 -13.80 17.55
N HIS A 440 13.08 -14.58 16.48
CA HIS A 440 12.73 -14.11 15.13
C HIS A 440 11.46 -14.76 14.55
N GLU A 441 10.79 -15.62 15.31
CA GLU A 441 9.58 -16.32 14.89
C GLU A 441 8.35 -15.77 15.65
N ALA A 442 8.20 -14.44 15.67
CA ALA A 442 7.27 -13.74 16.56
C ALA A 442 5.88 -13.51 15.94
N ILE A 443 4.85 -13.68 16.77
CA ILE A 443 3.43 -13.47 16.46
C ILE A 443 2.85 -12.54 17.49
N GLY A 444 2.01 -11.62 17.04
CA GLY A 444 1.37 -10.72 17.98
C GLY A 444 0.17 -10.01 17.44
N LYS A 445 -0.46 -9.25 18.34
CA LYS A 445 -1.59 -8.40 18.01
C LYS A 445 -1.12 -6.97 17.87
N VAL A 446 -1.59 -6.28 16.84
CA VAL A 446 -1.33 -4.86 16.62
C VAL A 446 -1.86 -4.06 17.82
N VAL A 447 -0.99 -3.35 18.53
CA VAL A 447 -1.37 -2.51 19.68
C VAL A 447 -1.11 -1.02 19.45
N LYS A 448 -0.23 -0.68 18.50
CA LYS A 448 0.04 0.70 18.10
C LYS A 448 0.56 0.72 16.66
N MET A 449 0.28 1.78 15.93
CA MET A 449 0.73 1.96 14.55
C MET A 449 1.18 3.40 14.33
N GLY A 450 2.15 3.56 13.44
CA GLY A 450 2.56 4.83 12.89
C GLY A 450 1.46 5.48 12.05
N LYS A 451 1.57 6.79 11.84
CA LYS A 451 0.52 7.58 11.18
C LYS A 451 0.36 7.28 9.67
N ASN A 452 1.38 6.69 9.05
CA ASN A 452 1.39 6.36 7.63
C ASN A 452 0.94 4.93 7.36
N VAL A 453 0.83 4.09 8.40
CA VAL A 453 0.44 2.69 8.30
C VAL A 453 -0.96 2.56 7.72
N LYS A 454 -1.11 1.73 6.68
CA LYS A 454 -2.38 1.42 6.03
C LYS A 454 -2.66 -0.08 6.11
N GLY A 455 -3.88 -0.49 5.78
CA GLY A 455 -4.24 -1.90 5.68
C GLY A 455 -4.35 -2.68 7.01
N PHE A 456 -3.83 -2.17 8.12
CA PHE A 456 -3.89 -2.79 9.46
C PHE A 456 -4.83 -2.05 10.43
N SER A 457 -5.29 -2.75 11.45
CA SER A 457 -6.15 -2.26 12.52
C SER A 457 -5.64 -2.75 13.87
N ILE A 458 -5.85 -1.97 14.94
CA ILE A 458 -5.55 -2.41 16.31
C ILE A 458 -6.31 -3.70 16.60
N GLY A 459 -5.61 -4.70 17.14
CA GLY A 459 -6.14 -6.03 17.43
C GLY A 459 -5.92 -7.06 16.32
N ASP A 460 -5.51 -6.65 15.11
CA ASP A 460 -5.15 -7.58 14.04
C ASP A 460 -4.04 -8.53 14.52
N ARG A 461 -4.20 -9.83 14.25
CA ARG A 461 -3.16 -10.84 14.47
C ARG A 461 -2.22 -10.85 13.27
N CYS A 462 -0.94 -10.67 13.54
CA CYS A 462 0.07 -10.53 12.49
C CYS A 462 1.35 -11.31 12.81
N VAL A 463 2.06 -11.65 11.75
CA VAL A 463 3.46 -12.08 11.73
C VAL A 463 4.26 -11.13 10.86
N ALA A 464 5.59 -11.17 10.90
CA ALA A 464 6.42 -10.32 10.07
C ALA A 464 7.62 -11.05 9.45
N ASP A 465 8.02 -10.59 8.27
CA ASP A 465 9.36 -10.83 7.72
C ASP A 465 10.37 -10.04 8.56
N VAL A 466 11.30 -10.75 9.20
CA VAL A 466 12.28 -10.17 10.12
C VAL A 466 13.43 -9.43 9.43
N SER A 467 13.55 -9.55 8.11
CA SER A 467 14.64 -8.95 7.35
C SER A 467 14.50 -7.42 7.24
N VAL A 468 15.57 -6.73 7.60
CA VAL A 468 15.71 -5.28 7.50
C VAL A 468 16.85 -5.01 6.51
N THR A 469 16.52 -4.40 5.37
CA THR A 469 17.47 -4.13 4.28
C THR A 469 17.58 -2.63 4.01
N CYS A 470 18.69 -2.19 3.41
CA CYS A 470 18.89 -0.76 3.10
C CYS A 470 18.15 -0.26 1.85
N GLU A 471 17.57 -1.18 1.06
CA GLU A 471 16.79 -0.91 -0.16
C GLU A 471 17.51 -0.17 -1.29
N THR A 472 18.80 0.15 -1.11
CA THR A 472 19.52 1.08 -1.97
C THR A 472 20.85 0.53 -2.51
N CYS A 473 21.38 -0.57 -1.96
CA CYS A 473 22.62 -1.17 -2.42
C CYS A 473 22.48 -1.91 -3.77
N PHE A 474 23.62 -2.36 -4.32
CA PHE A 474 23.70 -3.09 -5.59
C PHE A 474 22.71 -4.26 -5.66
N PHE A 475 22.66 -5.08 -4.60
CA PHE A 475 21.79 -6.26 -4.55
C PHE A 475 20.31 -5.90 -4.35
N CYS A 476 20.01 -4.93 -3.48
CA CYS A 476 18.63 -4.50 -3.21
C CYS A 476 17.96 -3.96 -4.47
N ARG A 477 18.65 -3.11 -5.25
CA ARG A 477 18.12 -2.56 -6.51
C ARG A 477 17.88 -3.62 -7.58
N ARG A 478 18.41 -4.83 -7.40
CA ARG A 478 18.24 -5.98 -8.30
C ARG A 478 17.24 -7.01 -7.77
N GLY A 479 16.50 -6.68 -6.71
CA GLY A 479 15.55 -7.61 -6.07
C GLY A 479 16.21 -8.75 -5.30
N GLN A 480 17.51 -8.66 -5.01
CA GLN A 480 18.28 -9.67 -4.28
C GLN A 480 18.44 -9.24 -2.81
N SER A 481 17.33 -9.02 -2.12
CA SER A 481 17.29 -8.45 -0.77
C SER A 481 18.07 -9.25 0.28
N LEU A 482 18.12 -10.59 0.17
CA LEU A 482 18.91 -11.46 1.06
C LEU A 482 20.42 -11.23 0.95
N LEU A 483 20.89 -10.66 -0.16
CA LEU A 483 22.30 -10.31 -0.38
C LEU A 483 22.59 -8.84 -0.03
N CYS A 484 21.72 -8.20 0.76
CA CYS A 484 21.91 -6.81 1.14
C CYS A 484 23.24 -6.60 1.87
N GLU A 485 24.01 -5.61 1.45
CA GLU A 485 25.30 -5.25 2.08
C GLU A 485 25.12 -4.69 3.50
N ASN A 486 23.92 -4.20 3.81
CA ASN A 486 23.53 -3.67 5.12
C ASN A 486 22.34 -4.48 5.66
N PHE A 487 22.44 -5.80 5.60
CA PHE A 487 21.42 -6.72 6.08
C PHE A 487 21.38 -6.74 7.61
N HIS A 488 20.18 -6.57 8.14
CA HIS A 488 19.87 -6.76 9.55
C HIS A 488 18.66 -7.69 9.68
N ALA A 489 18.49 -8.30 10.87
CA ALA A 489 17.37 -9.18 11.16
C ALA A 489 16.92 -9.00 12.61
N ARG A 490 15.61 -8.82 12.79
CA ARG A 490 14.96 -8.77 14.11
C ARG A 490 15.14 -10.12 14.79
N GLY A 491 15.55 -10.12 16.06
CA GLY A 491 15.89 -11.31 16.83
C GLY A 491 17.27 -11.91 16.58
N VAL A 492 18.09 -11.30 15.70
CA VAL A 492 19.44 -11.79 15.39
C VAL A 492 20.50 -10.69 15.52
N THR A 493 20.31 -9.57 14.82
CA THR A 493 21.23 -8.42 14.84
C THR A 493 20.57 -7.13 15.32
N GLN A 494 19.27 -7.21 15.59
CA GLN A 494 18.43 -6.18 16.19
C GLN A 494 17.43 -6.87 17.12
N ASP A 495 16.89 -6.14 18.09
CA ASP A 495 15.95 -6.68 19.07
C ASP A 495 14.74 -7.39 18.44
N GLY A 496 14.39 -8.52 19.04
CA GLY A 496 13.42 -9.51 18.58
C GLY A 496 12.27 -9.78 19.55
N GLY A 497 11.63 -10.91 19.32
CA GLY A 497 10.30 -11.29 19.82
C GLY A 497 10.28 -12.00 21.17
N PHE A 498 11.42 -12.32 21.79
CA PHE A 498 11.46 -12.78 23.19
C PHE A 498 11.28 -11.60 24.17
N ALA A 499 10.22 -10.83 23.94
CA ALA A 499 9.79 -9.65 24.67
C ALA A 499 8.27 -9.53 24.61
N GLU A 500 7.67 -8.72 25.48
CA GLU A 500 6.22 -8.50 25.45
C GLU A 500 5.76 -7.68 24.24
N TYR A 501 6.65 -6.87 23.64
CA TYR A 501 6.36 -6.05 22.47
C TYR A 501 7.52 -6.05 21.48
N ILE A 502 7.17 -5.96 20.20
CA ILE A 502 8.12 -5.85 19.09
C ILE A 502 7.59 -4.89 18.03
N VAL A 503 8.49 -4.18 17.36
CA VAL A 503 8.16 -3.23 16.30
C VAL A 503 8.65 -3.73 14.94
N TYR A 504 7.77 -3.65 13.94
CA TYR A 504 8.05 -4.01 12.56
C TYR A 504 7.62 -2.89 11.61
N GLN A 505 8.27 -2.78 10.45
CA GLN A 505 7.80 -1.89 9.38
C GLN A 505 6.51 -2.47 8.77
N GLU A 506 5.53 -1.62 8.45
CA GLU A 506 4.25 -2.02 7.84
C GLU A 506 4.44 -2.98 6.67
N LYS A 507 5.37 -2.65 5.75
CA LYS A 507 5.62 -3.43 4.52
C LYS A 507 6.18 -4.83 4.75
N LYS A 508 6.55 -5.16 5.98
CA LYS A 508 7.06 -6.46 6.40
C LYS A 508 6.03 -7.27 7.20
N LEU A 509 4.89 -6.67 7.52
CA LEU A 509 3.86 -7.26 8.36
C LEU A 509 2.81 -7.98 7.50
N TYR A 510 2.31 -9.12 7.98
CA TYR A 510 1.31 -9.94 7.30
C TYR A 510 0.23 -10.38 8.29
N LYS A 511 -1.04 -10.24 7.90
CA LYS A 511 -2.18 -10.68 8.73
C LYS A 511 -2.33 -12.19 8.65
N ILE A 512 -2.67 -12.80 9.79
CA ILE A 512 -3.02 -14.21 9.89
C ILE A 512 -4.46 -14.36 10.40
N HIS A 513 -5.15 -15.39 9.90
CA HIS A 513 -6.59 -15.59 10.17
C HIS A 513 -6.89 -16.95 10.77
N ASN A 514 -6.41 -18.03 10.15
CA ASN A 514 -6.87 -19.39 10.43
C ASN A 514 -5.90 -20.24 11.26
N LEU A 515 -4.68 -19.75 11.50
CA LEU A 515 -3.67 -20.47 12.28
C LEU A 515 -3.79 -20.11 13.76
N THR A 516 -3.47 -21.05 14.66
CA THR A 516 -3.22 -20.76 16.08
C THR A 516 -1.97 -19.89 16.23
N ASP A 517 -1.75 -19.27 17.40
CA ASP A 517 -0.53 -18.46 17.59
C ASP A 517 0.71 -19.37 17.61
N GLU A 518 0.58 -20.58 18.15
CA GLU A 518 1.60 -21.62 18.18
C GLU A 518 1.94 -22.13 16.78
N ASP A 519 0.96 -22.51 15.95
CA ASP A 519 1.23 -22.97 14.58
C ASP A 519 1.83 -21.84 13.71
N SER A 520 1.50 -20.59 14.03
CA SER A 520 2.01 -19.43 13.30
C SER A 520 3.50 -19.18 13.54
N THR A 521 4.13 -19.80 14.55
CA THR A 521 5.60 -19.78 14.69
C THR A 521 6.27 -20.48 13.53
N LEU A 522 5.56 -21.34 12.79
CA LEU A 522 6.09 -22.03 11.63
C LEU A 522 6.11 -21.18 10.35
N LEU A 523 5.58 -19.95 10.34
CA LEU A 523 5.50 -19.12 9.13
C LEU A 523 6.87 -18.62 8.64
N GLU A 524 7.75 -18.19 9.55
CA GLU A 524 9.13 -17.82 9.21
C GLU A 524 9.93 -19.03 8.69
N PRO A 525 9.96 -20.19 9.38
CA PRO A 525 10.66 -21.37 8.86
C PRO A 525 10.01 -21.92 7.58
N ALA A 526 8.69 -21.75 7.38
CA ALA A 526 8.05 -22.07 6.11
C ALA A 526 8.53 -21.16 4.97
N ALA A 527 8.72 -19.86 5.22
CA ALA A 527 9.29 -18.95 4.24
C ALA A 527 10.71 -19.37 3.83
N CYS A 528 11.54 -19.84 4.79
CA CYS A 528 12.84 -20.42 4.51
C CYS A 528 12.74 -21.70 3.64
N ALA A 529 11.79 -22.58 3.93
CA ALA A 529 11.58 -23.80 3.14
C ALA A 529 11.10 -23.49 1.71
N ILE A 530 10.17 -22.53 1.54
CA ILE A 530 9.72 -22.05 0.24
C ILE A 530 10.89 -21.48 -0.56
N HIS A 531 11.72 -20.64 0.07
CA HIS A 531 12.93 -20.13 -0.58
C HIS A 531 13.86 -21.26 -1.03
N GLY A 532 14.01 -22.30 -0.21
CA GLY A 532 14.79 -23.48 -0.54
C GLY A 532 14.26 -24.20 -1.78
N LEU A 533 12.95 -24.42 -1.85
CA LEU A 533 12.29 -25.01 -3.03
C LEU A 533 12.47 -24.14 -4.28
N ASP A 534 12.30 -22.82 -4.18
CA ASP A 534 12.51 -21.89 -5.29
C ASP A 534 13.94 -21.93 -5.84
N LYS A 535 14.93 -22.10 -4.94
CA LYS A 535 16.34 -22.23 -5.34
C LYS A 535 16.66 -23.56 -5.98
N LEU A 536 16.06 -24.63 -5.47
CA LEU A 536 16.22 -25.96 -6.04
C LEU A 536 15.57 -26.04 -7.43
N ASN A 537 14.43 -25.36 -7.62
CA ASN A 537 13.61 -25.38 -8.84
C ASN A 537 13.49 -26.80 -9.46
N PRO A 538 13.06 -27.80 -8.66
CA PRO A 538 13.09 -29.18 -9.10
C PRO A 538 12.01 -29.45 -10.16
N PRO A 539 12.31 -30.26 -11.20
CA PRO A 539 11.28 -30.72 -12.12
C PRO A 539 10.31 -31.67 -11.42
N VAL A 540 9.09 -31.80 -11.98
CA VAL A 540 8.12 -32.81 -11.53
C VAL A 540 8.65 -34.24 -11.78
N GLY A 541 8.26 -35.18 -10.94
CA GLY A 541 8.59 -36.61 -11.06
C GLY A 541 9.92 -37.01 -10.43
N ILE A 542 10.64 -36.10 -9.76
CA ILE A 542 11.92 -36.41 -9.11
C ILE A 542 11.77 -37.27 -7.85
N GLU A 543 12.83 -38.03 -7.55
CA GLU A 543 13.02 -38.70 -6.26
C GLU A 543 13.92 -37.86 -5.35
N VAL A 544 13.48 -37.65 -4.11
CA VAL A 544 14.14 -36.81 -3.11
C VAL A 544 14.57 -37.63 -1.91
N LEU A 545 15.80 -37.40 -1.44
CA LEU A 545 16.24 -37.78 -0.10
C LEU A 545 16.41 -36.53 0.77
N LEU A 546 15.60 -36.39 1.82
CA LEU A 546 15.75 -35.37 2.86
C LEU A 546 16.48 -35.96 4.07
N LEU A 547 17.64 -35.39 4.39
CA LEU A 547 18.39 -35.71 5.60
C LEU A 547 18.02 -34.72 6.71
N GLY A 548 17.32 -35.21 7.73
CA GLY A 548 16.89 -34.42 8.88
C GLY A 548 15.37 -34.17 8.93
N ALA A 549 14.78 -34.42 10.10
CA ALA A 549 13.37 -34.22 10.41
C ALA A 549 13.16 -33.00 11.32
N GLY A 550 13.91 -31.90 11.08
CA GLY A 550 13.66 -30.63 11.77
C GLY A 550 12.40 -29.93 11.23
N PRO A 551 11.83 -28.94 11.93
CA PRO A 551 10.60 -28.26 11.50
C PRO A 551 10.65 -27.76 10.05
N THR A 552 11.73 -27.07 9.67
CA THR A 552 11.95 -26.60 8.29
C THR A 552 12.09 -27.74 7.29
N GLY A 553 12.78 -28.82 7.65
CA GLY A 553 12.91 -30.02 6.83
C GLY A 553 11.55 -30.68 6.56
N LEU A 554 10.71 -30.81 7.58
CA LEU A 554 9.36 -31.39 7.43
C LEU A 554 8.44 -30.51 6.59
N ILE A 555 8.58 -29.19 6.64
CA ILE A 555 7.84 -28.29 5.74
C ILE A 555 8.37 -28.46 4.31
N LEU A 556 9.70 -28.49 4.13
CA LEU A 556 10.32 -28.64 2.81
C LEU A 556 9.98 -29.99 2.16
N SER A 557 9.92 -31.09 2.91
CA SER A 557 9.52 -32.39 2.36
C SER A 557 8.07 -32.36 1.84
N GLN A 558 7.15 -31.76 2.60
CA GLN A 558 5.77 -31.58 2.17
C GLN A 558 5.68 -30.69 0.92
N LEU A 559 6.44 -29.60 0.87
CA LEU A 559 6.50 -28.73 -0.31
C LEU A 559 7.06 -29.46 -1.54
N LEU A 560 8.04 -30.35 -1.37
CA LEU A 560 8.59 -31.17 -2.46
C LEU A 560 7.56 -32.18 -2.97
N LYS A 561 6.78 -32.82 -2.08
CA LYS A 561 5.64 -33.68 -2.47
C LYS A 561 4.60 -32.86 -3.25
N LEU A 562 4.21 -31.70 -2.75
CA LEU A 562 3.24 -30.81 -3.40
C LEU A 562 3.74 -30.27 -4.76
N ASN A 563 5.05 -30.09 -4.93
CA ASN A 563 5.68 -29.74 -6.21
C ASN A 563 5.75 -30.92 -7.20
N GLY A 564 5.25 -32.09 -6.83
CA GLY A 564 5.15 -33.26 -7.71
C GLY A 564 6.39 -34.15 -7.71
N ALA A 565 7.18 -34.17 -6.63
CA ALA A 565 8.14 -35.26 -6.42
C ALA A 565 7.38 -36.60 -6.48
N SER A 566 7.92 -37.58 -7.22
CA SER A 566 7.31 -38.91 -7.32
C SER A 566 7.52 -39.73 -6.05
N ARG A 567 8.56 -39.40 -5.28
CA ARG A 567 8.94 -40.06 -4.03
C ARG A 567 9.81 -39.15 -3.17
N VAL A 568 9.44 -38.98 -1.90
CA VAL A 568 10.22 -38.25 -0.89
C VAL A 568 10.58 -39.16 0.27
N VAL A 569 11.87 -39.47 0.41
CA VAL A 569 12.42 -40.29 1.49
C VAL A 569 12.99 -39.38 2.57
N ILE A 570 12.57 -39.55 3.83
CA ILE A 570 13.10 -38.80 4.98
C ILE A 570 14.00 -39.72 5.80
N ALA A 571 15.27 -39.36 5.95
CA ALA A 571 16.21 -40.06 6.82
C ALA A 571 16.56 -39.19 8.04
N ALA A 572 16.23 -39.67 9.23
CA ALA A 572 16.53 -38.99 10.48
C ALA A 572 16.59 -39.98 11.66
N ASN A 573 17.15 -39.53 12.78
CA ASN A 573 17.22 -40.35 13.98
C ASN A 573 15.83 -40.74 14.48
N LYS A 574 15.72 -41.96 15.03
CA LYS A 574 14.52 -42.42 15.76
C LYS A 574 14.10 -41.44 16.87
N GLY A 575 12.78 -41.35 17.09
CA GLY A 575 12.14 -40.59 18.16
C GLY A 575 11.17 -39.52 17.66
N VAL A 576 10.79 -38.61 18.56
CA VAL A 576 9.67 -37.66 18.42
C VAL A 576 9.62 -36.95 17.05
N LYS A 577 10.76 -36.50 16.53
CA LYS A 577 10.81 -35.81 15.22
C LYS A 577 10.38 -36.72 14.05
N MET A 578 10.81 -37.98 14.08
CA MET A 578 10.43 -38.96 13.05
C MET A 578 8.98 -39.42 13.25
N ASP A 579 8.51 -39.55 14.48
CA ASP A 579 7.13 -39.91 14.78
C ASP A 579 6.16 -38.85 14.24
N ILE A 580 6.46 -37.56 14.47
CA ILE A 580 5.71 -36.43 13.90
C ILE A 580 5.78 -36.46 12.37
N ALA A 581 6.95 -36.71 11.79
CA ALA A 581 7.10 -36.78 10.33
C ALA A 581 6.15 -37.80 9.69
N LYS A 582 5.97 -38.96 10.34
CA LYS A 582 5.03 -40.00 9.93
C LYS A 582 3.58 -39.60 10.16
N GLU A 583 3.27 -39.02 11.32
CA GLU A 583 1.92 -38.59 11.69
C GLU A 583 1.35 -37.55 10.72
N ILE A 584 2.17 -36.61 10.26
CA ILE A 584 1.76 -35.56 9.30
C ILE A 584 2.00 -35.97 7.84
N GLU A 585 2.41 -37.22 7.60
CA GLU A 585 2.69 -37.77 6.26
C GLU A 585 3.68 -36.90 5.43
N ALA A 586 4.71 -36.38 6.11
CA ALA A 586 5.66 -35.41 5.55
C ALA A 586 6.49 -35.97 4.38
N GLY A 587 6.67 -37.29 4.33
CA GLY A 587 7.36 -38.04 3.27
C GLY A 587 6.52 -39.22 2.76
N ASP A 588 7.08 -40.00 1.86
CA ASP A 588 6.51 -41.26 1.38
C ASP A 588 7.19 -42.48 2.04
N GLU A 589 8.46 -42.33 2.39
CA GLU A 589 9.24 -43.35 3.10
C GLU A 589 10.09 -42.72 4.21
N TYR A 590 10.31 -43.49 5.28
CA TYR A 590 10.96 -43.01 6.50
C TYR A 590 12.08 -43.95 6.91
N ILE A 591 13.32 -43.46 6.89
CA ILE A 591 14.52 -44.19 7.28
C ILE A 591 14.94 -43.76 8.68
N GLU A 592 14.67 -44.63 9.63
CA GLU A 592 14.96 -44.44 11.04
C GLU A 592 16.42 -44.79 11.38
N LEU A 593 17.25 -43.76 11.51
CA LEU A 593 18.66 -43.89 11.85
C LEU A 593 18.84 -44.16 13.34
N ASP A 594 19.73 -45.09 13.66
CA ASP A 594 20.21 -45.29 15.02
C ASP A 594 21.28 -44.23 15.34
N ARG A 595 21.24 -43.67 16.55
CA ARG A 595 22.17 -42.59 16.92
C ARG A 595 23.60 -43.10 17.14
N GLN A 596 23.75 -44.36 17.52
CA GLN A 596 25.03 -44.97 17.88
C GLN A 596 25.64 -45.68 16.68
N ASP A 597 24.82 -46.40 15.90
CA ASP A 597 25.28 -47.16 14.72
C ASP A 597 24.26 -47.13 13.55
N PRO A 598 24.30 -46.10 12.69
CA PRO A 598 23.40 -45.99 11.54
C PRO A 598 23.89 -46.74 10.29
N ASP A 599 25.03 -47.44 10.33
CA ASP A 599 25.70 -47.96 9.13
C ASP A 599 24.86 -48.99 8.38
N ALA A 600 24.09 -49.80 9.10
CA ALA A 600 23.20 -50.78 8.48
C ALA A 600 22.08 -50.08 7.68
N GLN A 601 21.50 -49.02 8.22
CA GLN A 601 20.46 -48.23 7.55
C GLN A 601 21.00 -47.49 6.34
N TRP A 602 22.18 -46.88 6.45
CA TRP A 602 22.84 -46.21 5.31
C TRP A 602 23.19 -47.18 4.18
N ARG A 603 23.71 -48.36 4.53
CA ARG A 603 24.02 -49.41 3.56
C ARG A 603 22.76 -49.86 2.82
N LYS A 604 21.70 -50.16 3.57
CA LYS A 604 20.41 -50.55 2.99
C LYS A 604 19.85 -49.46 2.09
N LEU A 605 19.84 -48.19 2.53
CA LEU A 605 19.38 -47.06 1.71
C LEU A 605 20.14 -46.98 0.37
N LYS A 606 21.43 -47.27 0.37
CA LYS A 606 22.26 -47.26 -0.84
C LYS A 606 22.04 -48.49 -1.73
N GLU A 607 21.83 -49.66 -1.14
CA GLU A 607 21.48 -50.89 -1.85
C GLU A 607 20.12 -50.76 -2.54
N ASP A 608 19.13 -50.18 -1.86
CA ASP A 608 17.78 -49.93 -2.37
C ASP A 608 17.77 -48.84 -3.47
N ASN A 609 18.79 -47.96 -3.50
CA ASN A 609 18.87 -46.83 -4.43
C ASN A 609 20.27 -46.76 -5.09
N PRO A 610 20.64 -47.74 -5.94
CA PRO A 610 22.01 -47.90 -6.45
C PRO A 610 22.49 -46.73 -7.34
N TYR A 611 21.55 -45.98 -7.92
CA TYR A 611 21.84 -44.80 -8.72
C TYR A 611 21.83 -43.49 -7.92
N GLY A 612 21.35 -43.49 -6.68
CA GLY A 612 21.08 -42.29 -5.87
C GLY A 612 19.79 -41.57 -6.27
N PHE A 613 19.53 -40.46 -5.60
CA PHE A 613 18.34 -39.61 -5.74
C PHE A 613 18.58 -38.46 -6.72
N ASP A 614 17.52 -37.96 -7.38
CA ASP A 614 17.58 -36.75 -8.21
C ASP A 614 18.03 -35.54 -7.39
N VAL A 615 17.48 -35.43 -6.18
CA VAL A 615 17.78 -34.37 -5.23
C VAL A 615 18.09 -34.98 -3.87
N VAL A 616 19.18 -34.54 -3.26
CA VAL A 616 19.45 -34.76 -1.83
C VAL A 616 19.43 -33.42 -1.12
N VAL A 617 18.70 -33.30 -0.02
CA VAL A 617 18.66 -32.11 0.83
C VAL A 617 19.28 -32.44 2.18
N GLU A 618 20.36 -31.75 2.52
CA GLU A 618 21.02 -31.83 3.82
C GLU A 618 20.46 -30.72 4.73
N ALA A 619 19.60 -31.07 5.67
CA ALA A 619 18.89 -30.14 6.56
C ALA A 619 19.22 -30.36 8.06
N THR A 620 20.34 -31.02 8.37
CA THR A 620 20.77 -31.30 9.76
C THR A 620 21.77 -30.29 10.30
N GLY A 621 22.58 -29.64 9.44
CA GLY A 621 23.67 -28.77 9.89
C GLY A 621 24.87 -29.55 10.47
N VAL A 622 24.95 -30.85 10.21
CA VAL A 622 26.05 -31.72 10.67
C VAL A 622 27.09 -31.87 9.57
N GLU A 623 28.33 -31.43 9.83
CA GLU A 623 29.44 -31.44 8.86
C GLU A 623 29.69 -32.84 8.26
N LYS A 624 29.61 -33.90 9.07
CA LYS A 624 29.73 -35.29 8.58
C LYS A 624 28.69 -35.60 7.51
N LEU A 625 27.43 -35.23 7.73
CA LEU A 625 26.34 -35.47 6.76
C LEU A 625 26.47 -34.59 5.52
N ALA A 626 26.99 -33.36 5.63
CA ALA A 626 27.33 -32.54 4.46
C ALA A 626 28.35 -33.24 3.55
N ASN A 627 29.37 -33.85 4.13
CA ASN A 627 30.38 -34.62 3.40
C ASN A 627 29.81 -35.91 2.78
N GLU A 628 28.94 -36.62 3.51
CA GLU A 628 28.39 -37.91 3.09
C GLU A 628 27.24 -37.79 2.09
N SER A 629 26.42 -36.74 2.17
CA SER A 629 25.20 -36.53 1.40
C SER A 629 25.39 -36.59 -0.12
N ILE A 630 26.53 -36.12 -0.63
CA ILE A 630 26.87 -36.18 -2.07
C ILE A 630 26.88 -37.61 -2.62
N ASN A 631 27.13 -38.61 -1.78
CA ASN A 631 27.20 -40.02 -2.18
C ASN A 631 25.82 -40.65 -2.42
N TYR A 632 24.75 -39.95 -2.06
CA TYR A 632 23.36 -40.34 -2.32
C TYR A 632 22.79 -39.59 -3.52
N VAL A 633 23.53 -38.66 -4.13
CA VAL A 633 23.07 -37.90 -5.30
C VAL A 633 23.39 -38.69 -6.55
N ARG A 634 22.39 -38.85 -7.43
CA ARG A 634 22.63 -39.49 -8.71
C ARG A 634 23.55 -38.67 -9.61
N ARG A 635 24.13 -39.31 -10.62
CA ARG A 635 24.89 -38.59 -11.65
C ARG A 635 24.00 -37.55 -12.32
N GLY A 636 24.43 -36.29 -12.29
CA GLY A 636 23.67 -35.14 -12.80
C GLY A 636 22.49 -34.71 -11.93
N GLY A 637 22.37 -35.22 -10.71
CA GLY A 637 21.44 -34.74 -9.69
C GLY A 637 21.95 -33.50 -8.95
N THR A 638 21.22 -33.09 -7.91
CA THR A 638 21.50 -31.87 -7.13
C THR A 638 21.63 -32.19 -5.64
N LEU A 639 22.67 -31.66 -5.00
CA LEU A 639 22.78 -31.60 -3.54
C LEU A 639 22.43 -30.20 -3.06
N MET A 640 21.42 -30.08 -2.22
CA MET A 640 21.08 -28.84 -1.52
C MET A 640 21.62 -28.86 -0.11
N ILE A 641 22.57 -27.99 0.17
CA ILE A 641 23.05 -27.71 1.52
C ILE A 641 22.11 -26.68 2.14
N TYR A 642 21.22 -27.15 3.01
CA TYR A 642 20.17 -26.33 3.64
C TYR A 642 20.46 -26.04 5.11
N GLY A 643 21.11 -26.96 5.83
CA GLY A 643 21.48 -26.78 7.22
C GLY A 643 22.45 -25.61 7.46
N VAL A 644 22.39 -25.04 8.66
CA VAL A 644 23.37 -24.05 9.13
C VAL A 644 24.46 -24.77 9.90
N TYR A 645 25.73 -24.45 9.62
CA TYR A 645 26.90 -25.08 10.24
C TYR A 645 27.69 -24.06 11.05
N GLU A 646 28.55 -24.56 11.92
CA GLU A 646 29.59 -23.74 12.53
C GLU A 646 30.49 -23.12 11.44
N ASN A 647 30.97 -21.90 11.67
CA ASN A 647 31.81 -21.16 10.70
C ASN A 647 33.10 -21.89 10.29
N LYS A 648 33.55 -22.86 11.09
CA LYS A 648 34.77 -23.66 10.84
C LYS A 648 34.53 -24.93 10.04
N ALA A 649 33.27 -25.32 9.81
CA ALA A 649 32.94 -26.57 9.14
C ALA A 649 33.45 -26.57 7.69
N LEU A 650 34.02 -27.70 7.25
CA LEU A 650 34.54 -27.85 5.90
C LEU A 650 33.90 -29.05 5.20
N VAL A 651 33.74 -28.92 3.88
CA VAL A 651 33.18 -29.98 3.04
C VAL A 651 34.21 -30.40 2.00
N HIS A 652 34.44 -31.71 1.89
CA HIS A 652 35.44 -32.34 1.08
C HIS A 652 34.80 -33.21 0.00
N TRP A 653 34.66 -32.66 -1.20
CA TRP A 653 34.13 -33.38 -2.36
C TRP A 653 35.15 -33.49 -3.50
N PRO A 654 35.30 -34.65 -4.15
CA PRO A 654 36.16 -34.80 -5.30
C PRO A 654 35.51 -34.16 -6.56
N PRO A 655 36.13 -33.14 -7.21
CA PRO A 655 35.51 -32.39 -8.32
C PRO A 655 35.51 -33.11 -9.69
N ALA A 656 35.94 -34.36 -9.77
CA ALA A 656 36.62 -34.89 -10.95
C ALA A 656 35.80 -35.87 -11.82
N LYS A 657 34.62 -35.49 -12.31
CA LYS A 657 33.97 -36.23 -13.42
C LYS A 657 33.46 -35.29 -14.51
N THR A 658 34.35 -34.91 -15.43
CA THR A 658 34.04 -34.00 -16.55
C THR A 658 33.70 -34.77 -17.83
N TYR A 659 32.55 -34.47 -18.46
CA TYR A 659 32.07 -35.11 -19.70
C TYR A 659 32.06 -34.16 -20.91
N CYS A 660 33.13 -33.38 -21.12
CA CYS A 660 33.18 -32.35 -22.17
C CYS A 660 34.11 -32.66 -23.36
N PHE A 661 34.77 -33.83 -23.37
CA PHE A 661 35.86 -34.13 -24.30
C PHE A 661 35.48 -34.00 -25.79
N PRO A 662 34.32 -34.50 -26.27
CA PRO A 662 33.93 -34.36 -27.68
C PRO A 662 33.79 -32.90 -28.12
N ARG A 663 33.26 -32.04 -27.24
CA ARG A 663 33.12 -30.59 -27.53
C ARG A 663 34.49 -29.91 -27.54
N ALA A 664 35.38 -30.27 -26.62
CA ALA A 664 36.74 -29.74 -26.59
C ALA A 664 37.48 -30.03 -27.90
N VAL A 665 37.38 -31.25 -28.41
CA VAL A 665 37.96 -31.62 -29.72
C VAL A 665 37.42 -30.72 -30.83
N ALA A 666 36.10 -30.56 -30.96
CA ALA A 666 35.51 -29.73 -32.00
C ALA A 666 35.97 -28.26 -31.95
N TYR A 667 36.16 -27.69 -30.76
CA TYR A 667 36.64 -26.32 -30.59
C TYR A 667 38.11 -26.12 -30.97
N LEU A 668 38.98 -27.08 -30.62
CA LEU A 668 40.40 -27.01 -30.96
C LEU A 668 40.62 -27.32 -32.45
N ASP A 669 39.91 -28.30 -32.99
CA ASP A 669 40.03 -28.72 -34.39
C ASP A 669 39.49 -27.66 -35.36
N SER A 670 38.38 -27.00 -35.00
CA SER A 670 37.86 -25.86 -35.79
C SER A 670 38.75 -24.61 -35.74
N GLY A 671 39.85 -24.61 -34.98
CA GLY A 671 40.75 -23.46 -34.82
C GLY A 671 40.14 -22.27 -34.06
N LYS A 672 38.91 -22.41 -33.55
CA LYS A 672 38.24 -21.36 -32.75
C LYS A 672 39.00 -21.06 -31.46
N ILE A 673 39.63 -22.08 -30.87
CA ILE A 673 40.60 -21.89 -29.80
C ILE A 673 41.99 -21.73 -30.43
N LYS A 674 42.58 -20.54 -30.28
CA LYS A 674 43.92 -20.22 -30.77
C LYS A 674 44.97 -20.91 -29.91
N THR A 675 45.48 -22.05 -30.36
CA THR A 675 46.48 -22.86 -29.62
C THR A 675 47.92 -22.51 -29.98
N LYS A 676 48.15 -21.72 -31.03
CA LYS A 676 49.50 -21.35 -31.50
C LYS A 676 50.26 -20.61 -30.39
N GLY A 677 51.44 -21.14 -30.03
CA GLY A 677 52.29 -20.59 -28.98
C GLY A 677 51.91 -21.02 -27.56
N MET A 678 50.82 -21.77 -27.37
CA MET A 678 50.46 -22.29 -26.03
C MET A 678 51.38 -23.42 -25.60
N VAL A 679 51.77 -24.30 -26.53
CA VAL A 679 52.86 -25.27 -26.33
C VAL A 679 54.18 -24.54 -26.51
N THR A 680 54.81 -24.15 -25.40
CA THR A 680 56.01 -23.31 -25.39
C THR A 680 57.28 -24.12 -25.58
N ASP A 681 57.29 -25.35 -25.09
CA ASP A 681 58.46 -26.21 -25.09
C ASP A 681 58.06 -27.63 -25.48
N VAL A 682 58.93 -28.26 -26.27
CA VAL A 682 58.75 -29.64 -26.72
C VAL A 682 60.04 -30.40 -26.45
N PHE A 683 59.96 -31.42 -25.59
CA PHE A 683 61.09 -32.31 -25.29
C PHE A 683 60.87 -33.68 -25.91
N LYS A 684 61.96 -34.41 -26.16
CA LYS A 684 61.89 -35.85 -26.45
C LYS A 684 61.59 -36.62 -25.18
N LEU A 685 61.11 -37.86 -25.30
CA LEU A 685 60.89 -38.73 -24.13
C LEU A 685 62.18 -38.98 -23.33
N ASP A 686 63.31 -39.15 -24.02
CA ASP A 686 64.64 -39.29 -23.38
C ASP A 686 65.04 -38.06 -22.54
N ASP A 687 64.44 -36.89 -22.81
CA ASP A 687 64.69 -35.63 -22.09
C ASP A 687 63.62 -35.34 -21.02
N TYR A 688 62.83 -36.33 -20.60
CA TYR A 688 61.71 -36.11 -19.66
C TYR A 688 62.12 -35.40 -18.36
N GLN A 689 63.32 -35.69 -17.83
CA GLN A 689 63.83 -34.99 -16.65
C GLN A 689 63.97 -33.48 -16.89
N LYS A 690 64.50 -33.07 -18.06
CA LYS A 690 64.60 -31.65 -18.44
C LYS A 690 63.22 -31.01 -18.57
N ALA A 691 62.21 -31.76 -19.01
CA ALA A 691 60.83 -31.30 -19.06
C ALA A 691 60.25 -31.04 -17.65
N LEU A 692 60.52 -31.93 -16.68
CA LEU A 692 60.11 -31.73 -15.28
C LEU A 692 60.83 -30.55 -14.62
N ASP A 693 62.13 -30.38 -14.88
CA ASP A 693 62.92 -29.26 -14.38
C ASP A 693 62.38 -27.93 -14.94
N LYS A 694 62.07 -27.90 -16.24
CA LYS A 694 61.45 -26.76 -16.90
C LYS A 694 60.05 -26.47 -16.35
N MET A 695 59.23 -27.49 -16.08
CA MET A 695 57.91 -27.33 -15.47
C MET A 695 58.00 -26.70 -14.08
N SER A 696 58.95 -27.15 -13.26
CA SER A 696 59.17 -26.68 -11.89
C SER A 696 59.65 -25.23 -11.85
N SER A 697 60.40 -24.80 -12.88
CA SER A 697 60.86 -23.40 -13.02
C SER A 697 59.75 -22.38 -13.31
N ARG A 698 58.53 -22.83 -13.64
CA ARG A 698 57.39 -22.00 -14.09
C ARG A 698 57.68 -21.14 -15.34
N ALA A 699 58.76 -21.43 -16.07
CA ALA A 699 59.16 -20.69 -17.28
C ALA A 699 58.56 -21.25 -18.59
N ALA A 700 57.58 -22.16 -18.49
CA ALA A 700 56.88 -22.77 -19.62
C ALA A 700 55.37 -22.73 -19.38
N LEU A 701 54.58 -22.55 -20.45
CA LEU A 701 53.11 -22.54 -20.37
C LEU A 701 52.53 -23.95 -20.52
N LYS A 702 52.90 -24.65 -21.59
CA LYS A 702 52.58 -26.06 -21.80
C LYS A 702 53.79 -26.76 -22.39
N ILE A 703 54.25 -27.79 -21.70
CA ILE A 703 55.32 -28.66 -22.18
C ILE A 703 54.68 -29.87 -22.86
N ALA A 704 55.15 -30.20 -24.05
CA ALA A 704 54.78 -31.43 -24.75
C ALA A 704 55.98 -32.38 -24.79
N ILE A 705 55.71 -33.68 -24.57
CA ILE A 705 56.68 -34.73 -24.82
C ILE A 705 56.36 -35.33 -26.18
N LYS A 706 57.36 -35.38 -27.06
CA LYS A 706 57.31 -36.18 -28.28
C LYS A 706 58.06 -37.50 -27.99
N PRO A 707 57.35 -38.64 -27.94
CA PRO A 707 57.95 -39.95 -27.79
C PRO A 707 59.12 -40.18 -28.74
#